data_AF-A0A1G9N9L8-F1
#
_entry.id   AF-A0A1G9N9L8-F1
#
_cell.length_a   1.000
_cell.length_b   1.000
_cell.length_c   1.000
_cell.angle_alpha   90.00
_cell.angle_beta   90.00
_cell.angle_gamma   90.00
#
_symmetry.space_group_name_H-M   'P 1'
#
loop_
_entity.id
_entity.type
_entity.pdbx_description
1 polymer ?
#
loop_
_entity_poly.entity_id
_entity_poly.type
_entity_poly.pdbx_seq_one_letter_code
_entity_poly.pdbx_strand_id
1 'polypeptide(L)'
;MQTRKLAFLTALLLSAAMLWGCGSSGSGGTDVQPIDPADVQTVGIFNCSTCHAGGPQVAKWLDSKHAAGSYGGSTGACLACHDPDGDGAEVMQAFGLAGTNVVGCEACHGGGSAHRGLGPLPFPEPGVAQCAQCHTELSPRLAGHLANNPFSNLISERFLDSRHAGTNVNTQTRANSCAACHSHEGAVLYLNAIAQDGSRDLMVRSGVLGLESRLTALGTATDLSVKTCTSCHDAHSGELLGLGEVIATPAGATSGTGPAQRTVFSAEFNLCTACHQVNLDFEFVPGIGYNEGGMYVYTLADTYHAGETYDADANNFHAGGAVRVQRSIVDTHFQGLLNKEIFTNAADLPLFAMYEEDEDGLNYVVPGYNINPASENACTACHDPHSASKFGENFLTDADSFFQAVAYAQGVGETHGNYISDSFSREQSANSCTPCHTGRQLPNVVNGLSRADLGSVRWNPLGCVTCHPMTEIEGPATVADTAPREFVANYEFAFNSGEVVPVEELGRNQVCFECHKGRTPGVDVSSLPEGPTNHFNISYLHYSPIFATYYGDESGMVATYEGILEGVTYRGKSTTHSANPANDVGGGFTYGVEGGATCLDCHDVHTNSIRESNPNIRNGITCVTCHGEDWNQRAAKGNVTALADLLIDVVYDELMATVNAGFNANLTAFLDALHAELDEVVGKDMVKSRIKERTIAGGWPTRELAHAVTTWKVFYYEDRASWAHNRNFAYQMFRDAIESLGVEYQDPPGFNLGSFSSWTSLDRPEPIN
;
A
#
# COMPACT_ATOMS: atom_id res chain seq x y z
N MET A 1 -15.52 -68.81 -55.20
CA MET A 1 -15.94 -68.63 -53.79
C MET A 1 -14.81 -68.20 -52.85
N GLN A 2 -13.53 -68.35 -53.23
CA GLN A 2 -12.38 -68.04 -52.34
C GLN A 2 -11.95 -66.56 -52.31
N THR A 3 -12.09 -65.79 -53.40
CA THR A 3 -11.66 -64.38 -53.44
C THR A 3 -12.51 -63.44 -52.61
N ARG A 4 -13.82 -63.68 -52.50
CA ARG A 4 -14.72 -62.89 -51.63
C ARG A 4 -14.43 -63.10 -50.14
N LYS A 5 -14.03 -64.32 -49.75
CA LYS A 5 -13.66 -64.63 -48.37
C LYS A 5 -12.32 -63.98 -48.00
N LEU A 6 -11.37 -63.96 -48.92
CA LEU A 6 -10.08 -63.31 -48.71
C LEU A 6 -10.24 -61.79 -48.59
N ALA A 7 -11.00 -61.15 -49.48
CA ALA A 7 -11.25 -59.71 -49.40
C ALA A 7 -11.98 -59.30 -48.11
N PHE A 8 -12.94 -60.13 -47.64
CA PHE A 8 -13.63 -59.88 -46.38
C PHE A 8 -12.69 -60.04 -45.18
N LEU A 9 -11.82 -61.06 -45.17
CA LEU A 9 -10.81 -61.25 -44.12
C LEU A 9 -9.75 -60.14 -44.09
N THR A 10 -9.30 -59.68 -45.26
CA THR A 10 -8.34 -58.57 -45.34
C THR A 10 -8.98 -57.25 -44.89
N ALA A 11 -10.24 -56.99 -45.28
CA ALA A 11 -10.97 -55.83 -44.79
C ALA A 11 -11.19 -55.90 -43.27
N LEU A 12 -11.56 -57.08 -42.73
CA LEU A 12 -11.74 -57.28 -41.29
C LEU A 12 -10.43 -57.11 -40.51
N LEU A 13 -9.30 -57.57 -41.06
CA LEU A 13 -7.97 -57.40 -40.47
C LEU A 13 -7.49 -55.94 -40.54
N LEU A 14 -7.77 -55.21 -41.64
CA LEU A 14 -7.49 -53.78 -41.71
C LEU A 14 -8.38 -52.98 -40.74
N SER A 15 -9.66 -53.32 -40.62
CA SER A 15 -10.56 -52.71 -39.63
C SER A 15 -10.12 -53.01 -38.20
N ALA A 16 -9.66 -54.24 -37.91
CA ALA A 16 -9.13 -54.61 -36.60
C ALA A 16 -7.80 -53.91 -36.30
N ALA A 17 -6.93 -53.72 -37.29
CA ALA A 17 -5.70 -52.96 -37.14
C ALA A 17 -5.96 -51.46 -36.91
N MET A 18 -7.01 -50.90 -37.52
CA MET A 18 -7.44 -49.52 -37.26
C MET A 18 -8.12 -49.35 -35.89
N LEU A 19 -8.76 -50.39 -35.36
CA LEU A 19 -9.32 -50.39 -33.99
C LEU A 19 -8.26 -50.57 -32.90
N TRP A 20 -7.07 -51.11 -33.23
CA TRP A 20 -5.97 -51.25 -32.27
C TRP A 20 -5.20 -49.93 -32.03
N GLY A 21 -5.32 -48.96 -32.95
CA GLY A 21 -4.77 -47.61 -32.79
C GLY A 21 -5.68 -46.63 -32.02
N CYS A 22 -6.90 -47.05 -31.66
CA CYS A 22 -7.86 -46.26 -30.87
C CYS A 22 -8.43 -47.12 -29.72
N GLY A 23 -7.61 -48.04 -29.20
CA GLY A 23 -8.00 -49.04 -28.23
C GLY A 23 -7.59 -48.66 -26.81
N SER A 24 -8.62 -48.46 -25.98
CA SER A 24 -8.61 -48.44 -24.52
C SER A 24 -8.21 -47.11 -23.86
N SER A 25 -9.23 -46.48 -23.26
CA SER A 25 -9.15 -45.70 -22.02
C SER A 25 -8.56 -46.55 -20.88
N GLY A 26 -7.32 -46.98 -21.03
CA GLY A 26 -6.54 -47.73 -20.05
C GLY A 26 -6.10 -46.86 -18.86
N SER A 27 -7.01 -46.03 -18.35
CA SER A 27 -6.86 -45.36 -17.07
C SER A 27 -7.31 -46.34 -15.99
N GLY A 28 -6.38 -47.08 -15.37
CA GLY A 28 -6.79 -47.93 -14.25
C GLY A 28 -5.84 -49.00 -13.75
N GLY A 29 -4.57 -49.00 -14.13
CA GLY A 29 -3.58 -49.83 -13.43
C GLY A 29 -3.06 -49.10 -12.20
N THR A 30 -3.68 -49.27 -11.02
CA THR A 30 -3.13 -48.79 -9.73
C THR A 30 -1.84 -49.51 -9.30
N ASP A 31 -1.37 -50.48 -10.10
CA ASP A 31 -0.23 -51.34 -9.79
C ASP A 31 1.07 -50.96 -10.54
N VAL A 32 1.12 -49.81 -11.23
CA VAL A 32 2.38 -49.35 -11.82
C VAL A 32 3.24 -48.72 -10.73
N GLN A 33 4.44 -49.26 -10.52
CA GLN A 33 5.43 -48.67 -9.63
C GLN A 33 5.74 -47.22 -10.08
N PRO A 34 5.95 -46.28 -9.14
CA PRO A 34 6.42 -44.94 -9.48
C PRO A 34 7.67 -45.04 -10.37
N ILE A 35 7.62 -44.41 -11.53
CA ILE A 35 8.77 -44.30 -12.42
C ILE A 35 9.64 -43.17 -11.88
N ASP A 36 10.96 -43.38 -11.84
CA ASP A 36 11.91 -42.33 -11.46
C ASP A 36 11.69 -41.11 -12.38
N PRO A 37 11.44 -39.90 -11.84
CA PRO A 37 11.30 -38.69 -12.66
C PRO A 37 12.45 -38.46 -13.64
N ALA A 38 13.66 -38.96 -13.34
CA ALA A 38 14.81 -38.87 -14.23
C ALA A 38 14.71 -39.75 -15.50
N ASP A 39 13.85 -40.77 -15.48
CA ASP A 39 13.67 -41.73 -16.57
C ASP A 39 12.52 -41.35 -17.52
N VAL A 40 11.77 -40.30 -17.22
CA VAL A 40 10.69 -39.80 -18.08
C VAL A 40 11.16 -38.62 -18.94
N GLN A 41 10.67 -38.57 -20.17
CA GLN A 41 10.96 -37.51 -21.12
C GLN A 41 9.76 -36.58 -21.22
N THR A 42 10.03 -35.28 -21.40
CA THR A 42 9.02 -34.33 -21.87
C THR A 42 8.55 -34.77 -23.26
N VAL A 43 7.24 -34.75 -23.48
CA VAL A 43 6.64 -35.02 -24.78
C VAL A 43 6.08 -33.74 -25.40
N GLY A 44 6.04 -32.62 -24.69
CA GLY A 44 5.55 -31.35 -25.18
C GLY A 44 4.04 -31.17 -25.03
N ILE A 45 3.62 -29.92 -24.87
CA ILE A 45 2.23 -29.54 -24.57
C ILE A 45 1.22 -29.98 -25.64
N PHE A 46 1.62 -30.09 -26.91
CA PHE A 46 0.74 -30.57 -27.98
C PHE A 46 0.24 -31.99 -27.73
N ASN A 47 1.10 -32.82 -27.14
CA ASN A 47 0.78 -34.20 -26.84
C ASN A 47 -0.20 -34.31 -25.66
N CYS A 48 -0.11 -33.41 -24.68
CA CYS A 48 -1.06 -33.29 -23.58
C CYS A 48 -2.42 -32.78 -24.09
N SER A 49 -2.42 -31.75 -24.93
CA SER A 49 -3.63 -31.10 -25.42
C SER A 49 -4.49 -32.01 -26.29
N THR A 50 -3.89 -32.97 -27.01
CA THR A 50 -4.62 -33.95 -27.83
C THR A 50 -5.72 -34.68 -27.05
N CYS A 51 -5.50 -34.94 -25.76
CA CYS A 51 -6.48 -35.60 -24.89
C CYS A 51 -7.18 -34.63 -23.92
N HIS A 52 -6.50 -33.57 -23.48
CA HIS A 52 -6.98 -32.69 -22.41
C HIS A 52 -7.53 -31.33 -22.88
N ALA A 53 -7.45 -30.97 -24.17
CA ALA A 53 -7.81 -29.63 -24.66
C ALA A 53 -9.24 -29.18 -24.34
N GLY A 54 -10.19 -30.10 -24.18
CA GLY A 54 -11.57 -29.79 -23.82
C GLY A 54 -11.86 -29.86 -22.31
N GLY A 55 -10.86 -30.15 -21.48
CA GLY A 55 -11.00 -30.31 -20.04
C GLY A 55 -11.01 -28.96 -19.30
N PRO A 56 -11.67 -28.89 -18.12
CA PRO A 56 -11.71 -27.66 -17.33
C PRO A 56 -10.32 -27.18 -16.88
N GLN A 57 -9.36 -28.09 -16.70
CA GLN A 57 -7.98 -27.75 -16.32
C GLN A 57 -7.25 -26.99 -17.43
N VAL A 58 -7.42 -27.40 -18.69
CA VAL A 58 -6.79 -26.70 -19.82
C VAL A 58 -7.44 -25.34 -20.04
N ALA A 59 -8.77 -25.22 -19.87
CA ALA A 59 -9.44 -23.92 -19.92
C ALA A 59 -8.88 -22.96 -18.85
N LYS A 60 -8.74 -23.43 -17.59
CA LYS A 60 -8.11 -22.66 -16.51
C LYS A 60 -6.67 -22.28 -16.83
N TRP A 61 -5.89 -23.21 -17.37
CA TRP A 61 -4.51 -22.95 -17.77
C TRP A 61 -4.45 -21.90 -18.87
N LEU A 62 -5.30 -21.96 -19.90
CA LEU A 62 -5.34 -20.97 -20.99
C LEU A 62 -5.62 -19.55 -20.48
N ASP A 63 -6.40 -19.40 -19.42
CA ASP A 63 -6.69 -18.10 -18.78
C ASP A 63 -5.59 -17.66 -17.80
N SER A 64 -4.61 -18.52 -17.49
CA SER A 64 -3.56 -18.29 -16.51
C SER A 64 -2.42 -17.40 -17.02
N LYS A 65 -1.62 -16.89 -16.08
CA LYS A 65 -0.33 -16.25 -16.40
C LYS A 65 0.71 -17.21 -16.98
N HIS A 66 0.60 -18.51 -16.71
CA HIS A 66 1.49 -19.54 -17.24
C HIS A 66 1.27 -19.82 -18.73
N ALA A 67 0.02 -19.72 -19.21
CA ALA A 67 -0.27 -19.81 -20.65
C ALA A 67 -0.17 -18.48 -21.38
N ALA A 68 -0.48 -17.37 -20.70
CA ALA A 68 -0.45 -16.04 -21.30
C ALA A 68 0.97 -15.60 -21.71
N GLY A 69 2.00 -16.21 -21.11
CA GLY A 69 3.40 -16.02 -21.45
C GLY A 69 3.94 -14.61 -21.20
N SER A 70 5.20 -14.51 -20.76
CA SER A 70 5.87 -13.20 -20.78
C SER A 70 6.05 -12.72 -22.22
N TYR A 71 5.88 -11.40 -22.43
CA TYR A 71 6.02 -10.69 -23.71
C TYR A 71 7.02 -11.39 -24.65
N GLY A 72 6.54 -11.84 -25.82
CA GLY A 72 7.35 -12.56 -26.79
C GLY A 72 8.68 -11.84 -27.05
N GLY A 73 9.80 -12.54 -26.83
CA GLY A 73 11.14 -11.96 -26.92
C GLY A 73 12.07 -12.24 -25.74
N SER A 74 11.63 -12.98 -24.72
CA SER A 74 12.52 -13.43 -23.65
C SER A 74 13.62 -14.34 -24.22
N THR A 75 14.90 -14.05 -23.92
CA THR A 75 16.04 -14.87 -24.35
C THR A 75 16.94 -15.21 -23.16
N GLY A 76 17.70 -16.29 -23.28
CA GLY A 76 18.69 -16.67 -22.27
C GLY A 76 18.06 -17.09 -20.94
N ALA A 77 18.51 -16.48 -19.84
CA ALA A 77 18.15 -16.87 -18.48
C ALA A 77 16.64 -16.80 -18.17
N CYS A 78 15.87 -15.99 -18.91
CA CYS A 78 14.43 -15.85 -18.69
C CYS A 78 13.65 -17.11 -19.09
N LEU A 79 14.12 -17.86 -20.09
CA LEU A 79 13.44 -19.06 -20.58
C LEU A 79 13.49 -20.21 -19.57
N ALA A 80 14.48 -20.21 -18.67
CA ALA A 80 14.58 -21.23 -17.62
C ALA A 80 13.33 -21.30 -16.73
N CYS A 81 12.57 -20.21 -16.62
CA CYS A 81 11.34 -20.16 -15.83
C CYS A 81 10.09 -19.86 -16.65
N HIS A 82 10.22 -19.22 -17.82
CA HIS A 82 9.07 -18.82 -18.65
C HIS A 82 8.82 -19.73 -19.86
N ASP A 83 9.72 -20.67 -20.13
CA ASP A 83 9.55 -21.73 -21.13
C ASP A 83 10.48 -22.93 -20.81
N PRO A 84 10.40 -23.49 -19.58
CA PRO A 84 11.40 -24.45 -19.10
C PRO A 84 11.54 -25.68 -19.99
N ASP A 85 10.44 -26.09 -20.64
CA ASP A 85 10.37 -27.28 -21.49
C ASP A 85 10.37 -26.96 -22.99
N GLY A 86 10.40 -25.68 -23.39
CA GLY A 86 10.32 -25.27 -24.80
C GLY A 86 8.92 -25.37 -25.43
N ASP A 87 7.88 -25.44 -24.61
CA ASP A 87 6.47 -25.57 -25.02
C ASP A 87 5.95 -24.35 -25.79
N GLY A 88 6.59 -23.19 -25.67
CA GLY A 88 6.23 -21.99 -26.41
C GLY A 88 6.25 -22.17 -27.94
N ALA A 89 7.08 -23.09 -28.46
CA ALA A 89 7.09 -23.43 -29.88
C ALA A 89 5.87 -24.26 -30.32
N GLU A 90 5.31 -25.05 -29.39
CA GLU A 90 4.21 -25.99 -29.65
C GLU A 90 2.84 -25.41 -29.31
N VAL A 91 2.76 -24.39 -28.45
CA VAL A 91 1.50 -23.83 -27.95
C VAL A 91 0.62 -23.25 -29.07
N MET A 92 1.22 -22.75 -30.16
CA MET A 92 0.49 -22.34 -31.36
C MET A 92 -0.22 -23.51 -32.02
N GLN A 93 0.44 -24.67 -32.12
CA GLN A 93 -0.15 -25.86 -32.71
C GLN A 93 -1.21 -26.47 -31.78
N ALA A 94 -0.96 -26.42 -30.46
CA ALA A 94 -1.84 -26.99 -29.45
C ALA A 94 -3.14 -26.19 -29.26
N PHE A 95 -3.04 -24.85 -29.25
CA PHE A 95 -4.15 -23.97 -28.83
C PHE A 95 -4.35 -22.73 -29.70
N GLY A 96 -3.52 -22.52 -30.73
CA GLY A 96 -3.59 -21.33 -31.58
C GLY A 96 -2.97 -20.07 -30.97
N LEU A 97 -2.20 -20.19 -29.89
CA LEU A 97 -1.50 -19.09 -29.24
C LEU A 97 -0.14 -18.85 -29.91
N ALA A 98 0.00 -17.76 -30.65
CA ALA A 98 1.21 -17.48 -31.45
C ALA A 98 2.29 -16.74 -30.63
N GLY A 99 3.52 -17.28 -30.59
CA GLY A 99 4.71 -16.52 -30.20
C GLY A 99 4.86 -16.23 -28.70
N THR A 100 4.28 -17.07 -27.85
CA THR A 100 4.31 -16.94 -26.38
C THR A 100 5.19 -18.02 -25.77
N ASN A 101 6.15 -17.61 -24.95
CA ASN A 101 6.86 -18.50 -24.02
C ASN A 101 5.87 -18.94 -22.93
N VAL A 102 5.73 -20.24 -22.64
CA VAL A 102 4.74 -20.71 -21.67
C VAL A 102 5.32 -21.67 -20.66
N VAL A 103 4.77 -21.67 -19.45
CA VAL A 103 4.98 -22.75 -18.48
C VAL A 103 3.91 -23.80 -18.77
N GLY A 104 4.29 -24.84 -19.53
CA GLY A 104 3.37 -25.88 -19.96
C GLY A 104 3.09 -26.94 -18.90
N CYS A 105 2.33 -27.97 -19.30
CA CYS A 105 1.83 -28.97 -18.35
C CYS A 105 2.97 -29.76 -17.67
N GLU A 106 4.03 -30.05 -18.42
CA GLU A 106 5.11 -30.93 -17.96
C GLU A 106 6.07 -30.23 -16.98
N ALA A 107 6.12 -28.89 -16.99
CA ALA A 107 6.89 -28.10 -16.04
C ALA A 107 6.44 -28.35 -14.59
N CYS A 108 5.14 -28.62 -14.39
CA CYS A 108 4.58 -28.95 -13.09
C CYS A 108 4.46 -30.47 -12.89
N HIS A 109 3.96 -31.21 -13.89
CA HIS A 109 3.64 -32.62 -13.70
C HIS A 109 4.81 -33.58 -13.96
N GLY A 110 5.93 -33.07 -14.46
CA GLY A 110 7.05 -33.85 -14.96
C GLY A 110 6.80 -34.42 -16.37
N GLY A 111 7.79 -35.13 -16.91
CA GLY A 111 7.75 -35.67 -18.26
C GLY A 111 6.57 -36.63 -18.50
N GLY A 112 5.79 -36.36 -19.54
CA GLY A 112 4.57 -37.08 -19.91
C GLY A 112 4.80 -38.40 -20.64
N SER A 113 6.05 -38.79 -20.93
CA SER A 113 6.34 -40.05 -21.63
C SER A 113 5.81 -41.29 -20.90
N ALA A 114 5.72 -41.23 -19.56
CA ALA A 114 5.12 -42.29 -18.73
C ALA A 114 3.59 -42.38 -18.87
N HIS A 115 2.92 -41.24 -19.10
CA HIS A 115 1.45 -41.15 -19.08
C HIS A 115 0.76 -41.81 -20.29
N ARG A 116 1.54 -42.28 -21.27
CA ARG A 116 1.07 -43.01 -22.46
C ARG A 116 0.94 -44.51 -22.20
N GLY A 117 0.26 -44.87 -21.12
CA GLY A 117 -0.05 -46.26 -20.77
C GLY A 117 1.09 -47.04 -20.10
N LEU A 118 2.18 -46.37 -19.70
CA LEU A 118 3.24 -46.97 -18.87
C LEU A 118 2.98 -46.77 -17.39
N GLY A 119 2.43 -45.63 -16.96
CA GLY A 119 2.20 -45.30 -15.56
C GLY A 119 1.54 -43.93 -15.34
N PRO A 120 1.38 -43.50 -14.07
CA PRO A 120 1.00 -42.12 -13.76
C PRO A 120 2.09 -41.13 -14.18
N LEU A 121 1.74 -39.84 -14.22
CA LEU A 121 2.74 -38.78 -14.31
C LEU A 121 3.69 -38.85 -13.10
N PRO A 122 4.93 -38.35 -13.19
CA PRO A 122 5.85 -38.29 -12.05
C PRO A 122 5.26 -37.50 -10.87
N PHE A 123 4.58 -36.40 -11.16
CA PHE A 123 3.93 -35.53 -10.17
C PHE A 123 2.46 -35.31 -10.56
N PRO A 124 1.57 -36.29 -10.34
CA PRO A 124 0.14 -36.13 -10.62
C PRO A 124 -0.47 -34.97 -9.83
N GLU A 125 0.05 -34.74 -8.63
CA GLU A 125 -0.25 -33.63 -7.74
C GLU A 125 1.05 -32.87 -7.45
N PRO A 126 1.35 -31.80 -8.21
CA PRO A 126 2.55 -31.00 -8.00
C PRO A 126 2.59 -30.40 -6.59
N GLY A 127 3.71 -30.61 -5.90
CA GLY A 127 3.98 -30.02 -4.59
C GLY A 127 4.78 -28.72 -4.70
N VAL A 128 5.22 -28.22 -3.54
CA VAL A 128 6.03 -26.98 -3.45
C VAL A 128 7.32 -27.10 -4.26
N ALA A 129 7.92 -28.30 -4.33
CA ALA A 129 9.16 -28.53 -5.07
C ALA A 129 9.04 -28.23 -6.58
N GLN A 130 7.86 -28.45 -7.17
CA GLN A 130 7.60 -28.13 -8.59
C GLN A 130 7.48 -26.61 -8.78
N CYS A 131 6.79 -25.91 -7.89
CA CYS A 131 6.69 -24.45 -7.90
C CYS A 131 8.07 -23.78 -7.70
N ALA A 132 8.90 -24.35 -6.81
CA ALA A 132 10.23 -23.86 -6.47
C ALA A 132 11.24 -23.95 -7.61
N GLN A 133 10.94 -24.66 -8.71
CA GLN A 133 11.83 -24.65 -9.88
C GLN A 133 11.93 -23.25 -10.50
N CYS A 134 10.87 -22.44 -10.39
CA CYS A 134 10.79 -21.10 -10.96
C CYS A 134 10.61 -20.01 -9.89
N HIS A 135 9.92 -20.31 -8.78
CA HIS A 135 9.61 -19.36 -7.71
C HIS A 135 10.57 -19.48 -6.53
N THR A 136 11.86 -19.44 -6.81
CA THR A 136 12.97 -19.59 -5.85
C THR A 136 13.80 -18.30 -5.79
N GLU A 137 15.00 -18.35 -5.23
CA GLU A 137 16.01 -17.32 -5.38
C GLU A 137 16.29 -17.07 -6.87
N LEU A 138 15.93 -15.87 -7.32
CA LEU A 138 16.24 -15.41 -8.66
C LEU A 138 17.68 -14.90 -8.70
N SER A 139 18.46 -15.40 -9.66
CA SER A 139 19.84 -14.96 -9.84
C SER A 139 19.94 -13.44 -9.95
N PRO A 140 20.99 -12.79 -9.41
CA PRO A 140 21.25 -11.35 -9.60
C PRO A 140 21.29 -10.91 -11.08
N ARG A 141 21.52 -11.84 -12.01
CA ARG A 141 21.43 -11.60 -13.46
C ARG A 141 20.01 -11.28 -13.95
N LEU A 142 19.00 -11.47 -13.09
CA LEU A 142 17.59 -11.13 -13.30
C LEU A 142 17.19 -9.86 -12.53
N ALA A 143 18.12 -8.93 -12.27
CA ALA A 143 17.84 -7.65 -11.61
C ALA A 143 16.63 -6.91 -12.24
N GLY A 144 16.48 -6.96 -13.56
CA GLY A 144 15.30 -6.41 -14.24
C GLY A 144 13.99 -7.10 -13.87
N HIS A 145 13.99 -8.40 -13.57
CA HIS A 145 12.80 -9.10 -13.07
C HIS A 145 12.41 -8.58 -11.68
N LEU A 146 13.38 -8.48 -10.76
CA LEU A 146 13.14 -8.01 -9.39
C LEU A 146 12.76 -6.53 -9.34
N ALA A 147 13.23 -5.71 -10.27
CA ALA A 147 12.80 -4.33 -10.37
C ALA A 147 11.30 -4.21 -10.68
N ASN A 148 10.77 -5.09 -11.54
CA ASN A 148 9.35 -5.12 -11.91
C ASN A 148 8.47 -5.88 -10.90
N ASN A 149 9.04 -6.89 -10.24
CA ASN A 149 8.34 -7.78 -9.31
C ASN A 149 9.22 -8.04 -8.07
N PRO A 150 9.40 -7.05 -7.18
CA PRO A 150 10.34 -7.17 -6.07
C PRO A 150 9.97 -8.24 -5.06
N PHE A 151 8.70 -8.68 -5.06
CA PHE A 151 8.20 -9.75 -4.21
C PHE A 151 8.33 -11.15 -4.83
N SER A 152 8.81 -11.28 -6.08
CA SER A 152 8.92 -12.59 -6.74
C SER A 152 10.16 -13.39 -6.35
N ASN A 153 11.11 -12.77 -5.65
CA ASN A 153 12.29 -13.46 -5.14
C ASN A 153 11.96 -14.32 -3.93
N LEU A 154 12.61 -15.49 -3.82
CA LEU A 154 12.61 -16.33 -2.61
C LEU A 154 11.22 -16.78 -2.15
N ILE A 155 10.23 -16.85 -3.07
CA ILE A 155 8.84 -17.18 -2.70
C ILE A 155 8.78 -18.54 -2.01
N SER A 156 9.41 -19.57 -2.58
CA SER A 156 9.33 -20.94 -2.06
C SER A 156 10.10 -21.10 -0.76
N GLU A 157 11.26 -20.47 -0.65
CA GLU A 157 12.08 -20.44 0.57
C GLU A 157 11.29 -19.80 1.71
N ARG A 158 10.76 -18.59 1.48
CA ARG A 158 9.91 -17.90 2.46
C ARG A 158 8.70 -18.75 2.85
N PHE A 159 8.05 -19.38 1.87
CA PHE A 159 6.94 -20.29 2.14
C PHE A 159 7.35 -21.46 3.04
N LEU A 160 8.43 -22.15 2.70
CA LEU A 160 8.90 -23.32 3.43
C LEU A 160 9.35 -22.97 4.87
N ASP A 161 9.91 -21.78 5.06
CA ASP A 161 10.32 -21.27 6.38
C ASP A 161 9.15 -20.66 7.17
N SER A 162 8.02 -20.43 6.52
CA SER A 162 6.84 -19.82 7.14
C SER A 162 6.09 -20.76 8.07
N ARG A 163 5.24 -20.15 8.90
CA ARG A 163 4.23 -20.88 9.68
C ARG A 163 3.17 -21.56 8.80
N HIS A 164 2.98 -21.18 7.53
CA HIS A 164 2.06 -21.88 6.65
C HIS A 164 2.58 -23.26 6.23
N ALA A 165 3.87 -23.38 5.90
CA ALA A 165 4.48 -24.68 5.62
C ALA A 165 4.77 -25.47 6.92
N GLY A 166 5.16 -24.75 7.98
CA GLY A 166 5.62 -25.32 9.25
C GLY A 166 4.55 -25.53 10.32
N THR A 167 3.27 -25.24 10.07
CA THR A 167 2.20 -25.62 11.02
C THR A 167 2.25 -27.14 11.19
N ASN A 168 2.89 -27.58 12.27
CA ASN A 168 2.86 -28.97 12.71
C ASN A 168 1.39 -29.33 12.79
N VAL A 169 0.92 -30.08 11.79
CA VAL A 169 -0.39 -30.70 11.81
C VAL A 169 -0.28 -31.76 12.90
N ASN A 170 -0.30 -31.34 14.16
CA ASN A 170 -0.32 -32.23 15.30
C ASN A 170 -1.67 -32.95 15.29
N THR A 171 -1.77 -34.03 16.04
CA THR A 171 -2.99 -34.84 16.12
C THR A 171 -4.25 -34.06 16.53
N GLN A 172 -4.12 -32.88 17.15
CA GLN A 172 -5.27 -32.01 17.48
C GLN A 172 -5.72 -31.13 16.30
N THR A 173 -4.80 -30.60 15.50
CA THR A 173 -5.14 -29.87 14.25
C THR A 173 -5.68 -30.78 13.14
N ARG A 174 -5.33 -32.08 13.17
CA ARG A 174 -5.82 -33.09 12.22
C ARG A 174 -7.19 -33.68 12.59
N ALA A 175 -7.71 -33.36 13.77
CA ALA A 175 -9.05 -33.76 14.18
C ALA A 175 -10.03 -32.62 13.88
N ASN A 176 -11.10 -32.96 13.18
CA ASN A 176 -12.28 -32.11 13.00
C ASN A 176 -12.05 -30.89 12.10
N SER A 177 -12.91 -29.92 12.32
CA SER A 177 -13.14 -28.72 11.55
C SER A 177 -11.90 -27.82 11.39
N CYS A 178 -10.92 -27.89 12.30
CA CYS A 178 -9.63 -27.19 12.23
C CYS A 178 -8.82 -27.50 10.94
N ALA A 179 -8.97 -28.72 10.40
CA ALA A 179 -8.31 -29.11 9.16
C ALA A 179 -8.70 -28.20 7.98
N ALA A 180 -9.91 -27.63 7.99
CA ALA A 180 -10.38 -26.68 6.98
C ALA A 180 -9.42 -25.50 6.76
N CYS A 181 -8.67 -25.09 7.79
CA CYS A 181 -7.76 -23.96 7.69
C CYS A 181 -6.29 -24.35 7.87
N HIS A 182 -5.98 -25.56 8.34
CA HIS A 182 -4.62 -25.96 8.76
C HIS A 182 -4.05 -27.16 7.98
N SER A 183 -4.79 -27.76 7.05
CA SER A 183 -4.25 -28.71 6.07
C SER A 183 -4.47 -28.24 4.64
N HIS A 184 -3.73 -28.80 3.69
CA HIS A 184 -3.91 -28.49 2.28
C HIS A 184 -5.29 -28.94 1.78
N GLU A 185 -5.66 -30.19 2.01
CA GLU A 185 -6.91 -30.78 1.51
C GLU A 185 -8.12 -30.09 2.14
N GLY A 186 -8.03 -29.77 3.44
CA GLY A 186 -9.09 -29.05 4.14
C GLY A 186 -9.27 -27.63 3.63
N ALA A 187 -8.17 -26.89 3.39
CA ALA A 187 -8.22 -25.56 2.80
C ALA A 187 -8.83 -25.59 1.39
N VAL A 188 -8.36 -26.50 0.52
CA VAL A 188 -8.89 -26.63 -0.85
C VAL A 188 -10.37 -26.99 -0.84
N LEU A 189 -10.80 -27.95 0.00
CA LEU A 189 -12.22 -28.29 0.11
C LEU A 189 -13.06 -27.11 0.61
N TYR A 190 -12.59 -26.43 1.65
CA TYR A 190 -13.30 -25.31 2.26
C TYR A 190 -13.44 -24.15 1.26
N LEU A 191 -12.33 -23.70 0.66
CA LEU A 191 -12.34 -22.60 -0.30
C LEU A 191 -13.19 -22.91 -1.54
N ASN A 192 -13.15 -24.14 -2.05
CA ASN A 192 -14.02 -24.57 -3.14
C ASN A 192 -15.51 -24.59 -2.74
N ALA A 193 -15.82 -24.95 -1.49
CA ALA A 193 -17.20 -24.92 -0.99
C ALA A 193 -17.71 -23.46 -0.93
N ILE A 194 -16.92 -22.54 -0.38
CA ILE A 194 -17.27 -21.11 -0.34
C ILE A 194 -17.48 -20.59 -1.77
N ALA A 195 -16.60 -20.93 -2.70
CA ALA A 195 -16.72 -20.54 -4.11
C ALA A 195 -18.02 -21.04 -4.76
N GLN A 196 -18.41 -22.28 -4.48
CA GLN A 196 -19.64 -22.90 -5.03
C GLN A 196 -20.92 -22.27 -4.47
N ASP A 197 -20.92 -21.97 -3.18
CA ASP A 197 -22.10 -21.45 -2.48
C ASP A 197 -22.22 -19.92 -2.60
N GLY A 198 -21.16 -19.23 -3.04
CA GLY A 198 -21.16 -17.78 -3.25
C GLY A 198 -21.28 -16.97 -1.96
N SER A 199 -21.06 -17.60 -0.80
CA SER A 199 -21.24 -16.96 0.51
C SER A 199 -20.03 -17.20 1.41
N ARG A 200 -19.49 -16.10 1.96
CA ARG A 200 -18.45 -16.10 3.01
C ARG A 200 -18.93 -16.73 4.31
N ASP A 201 -20.24 -16.73 4.52
CA ASP A 201 -20.91 -17.15 5.74
C ASP A 201 -21.05 -18.67 5.85
N LEU A 202 -20.34 -19.44 5.02
CA LEU A 202 -20.50 -20.88 4.94
C LEU A 202 -20.25 -21.60 6.27
N MET A 203 -19.30 -21.10 7.06
CA MET A 203 -18.99 -21.66 8.37
C MET A 203 -20.11 -21.43 9.38
N VAL A 204 -20.80 -20.29 9.29
CA VAL A 204 -21.91 -19.93 10.18
C VAL A 204 -23.20 -20.64 9.73
N ARG A 205 -23.48 -20.66 8.42
CA ARG A 205 -24.75 -21.17 7.86
C ARG A 205 -24.85 -22.69 7.79
N SER A 206 -23.76 -23.38 7.48
CA SER A 206 -23.80 -24.83 7.30
C SER A 206 -23.87 -25.59 8.63
N GLY A 207 -23.58 -24.89 9.74
CA GLY A 207 -23.08 -25.53 10.95
C GLY A 207 -21.78 -26.30 10.68
N VAL A 208 -21.07 -26.63 11.76
CA VAL A 208 -19.85 -27.44 11.70
C VAL A 208 -20.10 -28.79 10.99
N LEU A 209 -21.34 -29.32 11.07
CA LEU A 209 -21.76 -30.63 10.57
C LEU A 209 -21.65 -30.82 9.04
N GLY A 210 -21.96 -29.79 8.24
CA GLY A 210 -21.91 -29.89 6.78
C GLY A 210 -20.47 -30.03 6.27
N LEU A 211 -19.57 -29.20 6.79
CA LEU A 211 -18.14 -29.23 6.46
C LEU A 211 -17.45 -30.44 7.09
N GLU A 212 -17.79 -30.81 8.32
CA GLU A 212 -17.27 -32.01 8.99
C GLU A 212 -17.58 -33.28 8.21
N SER A 213 -18.77 -33.42 7.63
CA SER A 213 -19.10 -34.59 6.82
C SER A 213 -18.19 -34.72 5.58
N ARG A 214 -17.87 -33.59 4.94
CA ARG A 214 -16.96 -33.52 3.77
C ARG A 214 -15.50 -33.74 4.19
N LEU A 215 -15.09 -33.20 5.33
CA LEU A 215 -13.74 -33.38 5.88
C LEU A 215 -13.53 -34.82 6.39
N THR A 216 -14.55 -35.44 7.00
CA THR A 216 -14.50 -36.84 7.44
C THR A 216 -14.35 -37.80 6.24
N ALA A 217 -14.87 -37.41 5.07
CA ALA A 217 -14.68 -38.16 3.83
C ALA A 217 -13.25 -38.09 3.29
N LEU A 218 -12.40 -37.16 3.74
CA LEU A 218 -10.98 -37.08 3.35
C LEU A 218 -10.09 -38.14 4.03
N GLY A 219 -10.65 -38.96 4.92
CA GLY A 219 -9.92 -40.02 5.60
C GLY A 219 -9.49 -39.66 7.01
N THR A 220 -8.53 -40.42 7.54
CA THR A 220 -8.06 -40.21 8.92
C THR A 220 -7.02 -39.10 8.97
N ALA A 221 -6.86 -38.50 10.15
CA ALA A 221 -5.86 -37.47 10.45
C ALA A 221 -4.49 -37.69 9.78
N THR A 222 -4.01 -38.94 9.65
CA THR A 222 -2.70 -39.27 9.08
C THR A 222 -2.53 -38.90 7.61
N ASP A 223 -3.63 -38.74 6.87
CA ASP A 223 -3.64 -38.63 5.41
C ASP A 223 -3.64 -37.17 4.93
N LEU A 224 -3.75 -36.20 5.85
CA LEU A 224 -3.73 -34.78 5.53
C LEU A 224 -2.30 -34.24 5.41
N SER A 225 -2.04 -33.52 4.33
CA SER A 225 -0.78 -32.83 4.10
C SER A 225 -0.75 -31.44 4.73
N VAL A 226 0.47 -30.96 5.00
CA VAL A 226 0.71 -29.56 5.35
C VAL A 226 0.28 -28.66 4.19
N LYS A 227 0.05 -27.37 4.44
CA LYS A 227 -0.26 -26.44 3.36
C LYS A 227 0.85 -26.44 2.31
N THR A 228 0.45 -26.19 1.08
CA THR A 228 1.32 -26.05 -0.09
C THR A 228 0.93 -24.77 -0.83
N CYS A 229 1.67 -24.40 -1.89
CA CYS A 229 1.28 -23.30 -2.77
C CYS A 229 -0.14 -23.50 -3.32
N THR A 230 -0.53 -24.75 -3.61
CA THR A 230 -1.84 -25.12 -4.14
C THR A 230 -2.95 -25.12 -3.09
N SER A 231 -2.63 -24.85 -1.81
CA SER A 231 -3.66 -24.54 -0.80
C SER A 231 -4.28 -23.16 -1.00
N CYS A 232 -3.53 -22.25 -1.60
CA CYS A 232 -3.92 -20.86 -1.81
C CYS A 232 -4.17 -20.55 -3.29
N HIS A 233 -3.41 -21.17 -4.18
CA HIS A 233 -3.50 -20.98 -5.63
C HIS A 233 -4.14 -22.19 -6.31
N ASP A 234 -4.94 -21.96 -7.34
CA ASP A 234 -5.29 -23.02 -8.29
C ASP A 234 -4.06 -23.34 -9.13
N ALA A 235 -3.63 -24.61 -9.12
CA ALA A 235 -2.41 -25.05 -9.81
C ALA A 235 -2.44 -24.83 -11.34
N HIS A 236 -3.63 -24.71 -11.93
CA HIS A 236 -3.81 -24.56 -13.37
C HIS A 236 -3.99 -23.11 -13.76
N SER A 237 -4.84 -22.34 -13.06
CA SER A 237 -5.03 -20.92 -13.39
C SER A 237 -3.99 -19.99 -12.76
N GLY A 238 -3.32 -20.41 -11.69
CA GLY A 238 -2.44 -19.55 -10.86
C GLY A 238 -3.21 -18.54 -10.00
N GLU A 239 -4.51 -18.41 -10.21
CA GLU A 239 -5.40 -17.52 -9.46
C GLU A 239 -5.61 -18.02 -8.03
N LEU A 240 -6.04 -17.12 -7.14
CA LEU A 240 -6.32 -17.47 -5.76
C LEU A 240 -7.61 -18.30 -5.64
N LEU A 241 -7.57 -19.33 -4.80
CA LEU A 241 -8.73 -20.14 -4.46
C LEU A 241 -9.72 -19.37 -3.57
N GLY A 242 -10.99 -19.76 -3.62
CA GLY A 242 -12.06 -19.15 -2.82
C GLY A 242 -13.08 -18.43 -3.69
N LEU A 243 -13.71 -17.40 -3.13
CA LEU A 243 -14.79 -16.65 -3.80
C LEU A 243 -14.35 -15.85 -5.03
N GLY A 244 -13.05 -15.68 -5.23
CA GLY A 244 -12.54 -14.70 -6.18
C GLY A 244 -12.94 -13.28 -5.76
N GLU A 245 -13.10 -12.40 -6.74
CA GLU A 245 -13.55 -11.02 -6.51
C GLU A 245 -15.07 -10.96 -6.30
N VAL A 246 -15.49 -10.23 -5.27
CA VAL A 246 -16.90 -9.88 -5.06
C VAL A 246 -17.12 -8.49 -5.60
N ILE A 247 -18.00 -8.39 -6.59
CA ILE A 247 -18.36 -7.14 -7.25
C ILE A 247 -19.76 -6.74 -6.81
N ALA A 248 -19.95 -5.48 -6.41
CA ALA A 248 -21.26 -4.92 -6.14
C ALA A 248 -21.57 -3.73 -7.05
N THR A 249 -22.86 -3.54 -7.29
CA THR A 249 -23.41 -2.33 -7.91
C THR A 249 -23.80 -1.39 -6.77
N PRO A 250 -23.22 -0.17 -6.68
CA PRO A 250 -23.62 0.78 -5.65
C PRO A 250 -25.11 1.14 -5.79
N ALA A 251 -25.89 0.92 -4.73
CA ALA A 251 -27.27 1.39 -4.70
C ALA A 251 -27.29 2.92 -4.71
N GLY A 252 -27.95 3.52 -5.70
CA GLY A 252 -28.05 4.99 -5.80
C GLY A 252 -26.90 5.69 -6.54
N ALA A 253 -25.95 4.95 -7.13
CA ALA A 253 -24.99 5.57 -8.06
C ALA A 253 -25.75 6.14 -9.27
N THR A 254 -25.84 7.47 -9.34
CA THR A 254 -26.30 8.14 -10.56
C THR A 254 -25.25 7.94 -11.65
N SER A 255 -25.69 7.83 -12.90
CA SER A 255 -24.94 7.34 -14.06
C SER A 255 -23.77 8.23 -14.55
N GLY A 256 -23.09 8.96 -13.65
CA GLY A 256 -22.16 10.03 -14.02
C GLY A 256 -20.81 10.06 -13.30
N THR A 257 -20.58 9.36 -12.18
CA THR A 257 -19.35 9.56 -11.38
C THR A 257 -18.54 8.29 -11.06
N GLY A 258 -18.83 7.15 -11.68
CA GLY A 258 -17.97 5.96 -11.55
C GLY A 258 -18.49 4.75 -12.31
N PRO A 259 -17.73 3.64 -12.33
CA PRO A 259 -18.17 2.40 -12.97
C PRO A 259 -19.41 1.85 -12.24
N ALA A 260 -20.36 1.33 -13.01
CA ALA A 260 -21.61 0.75 -12.50
C ALA A 260 -21.39 -0.46 -11.58
N GLN A 261 -20.19 -1.04 -11.61
CA GLN A 261 -19.77 -2.18 -10.83
C GLN A 261 -18.39 -1.89 -10.24
N ARG A 262 -18.22 -2.21 -8.96
CA ARG A 262 -16.95 -2.04 -8.25
C ARG A 262 -16.65 -3.29 -7.43
N THR A 263 -15.39 -3.68 -7.38
CA THR A 263 -14.91 -4.68 -6.44
C THR A 263 -15.14 -4.16 -5.02
N VAL A 264 -15.70 -5.02 -4.17
CA VAL A 264 -15.94 -4.76 -2.75
C VAL A 264 -15.01 -5.61 -1.90
N PHE A 265 -14.77 -6.84 -2.32
CA PHE A 265 -13.75 -7.72 -1.75
C PHE A 265 -12.91 -8.30 -2.88
N SER A 266 -11.60 -8.16 -2.80
CA SER A 266 -10.69 -8.80 -3.75
C SER A 266 -10.58 -10.30 -3.49
N ALA A 267 -10.04 -11.03 -4.47
CA ALA A 267 -9.75 -12.45 -4.32
C ALA A 267 -8.76 -12.72 -3.17
N GLU A 268 -7.73 -11.87 -3.01
CA GLU A 268 -6.77 -11.97 -1.91
C GLU A 268 -7.44 -11.76 -0.55
N PHE A 269 -8.25 -10.71 -0.45
CA PHE A 269 -8.99 -10.43 0.78
C PHE A 269 -9.86 -11.62 1.18
N ASN A 270 -10.64 -12.16 0.24
CA ASN A 270 -11.52 -13.29 0.50
C ASN A 270 -10.75 -14.57 0.88
N LEU A 271 -9.61 -14.85 0.24
CA LEU A 271 -8.76 -15.99 0.59
C LEU A 271 -8.23 -15.87 2.01
N CYS A 272 -7.57 -14.74 2.33
CA CYS A 272 -6.95 -14.52 3.63
C CYS A 272 -8.01 -14.56 4.73
N THR A 273 -9.10 -13.83 4.57
CA THR A 273 -10.15 -13.74 5.59
C THR A 273 -10.97 -15.02 5.76
N ALA A 274 -11.03 -15.91 4.76
CA ALA A 274 -11.61 -17.24 4.94
C ALA A 274 -10.81 -18.09 5.95
N CYS A 275 -9.48 -18.04 5.89
CA CYS A 275 -8.62 -18.78 6.84
C CYS A 275 -8.48 -18.07 8.19
N HIS A 276 -8.44 -16.74 8.17
CA HIS A 276 -8.31 -15.90 9.36
C HIS A 276 -9.67 -15.61 10.03
N GLN A 277 -10.75 -16.12 9.43
CA GLN A 277 -12.12 -16.10 9.96
C GLN A 277 -12.62 -14.68 10.22
N VAL A 278 -12.43 -13.79 9.26
CA VAL A 278 -12.91 -12.41 9.32
C VAL A 278 -14.05 -12.25 8.33
N ASN A 279 -15.17 -11.70 8.80
CA ASN A 279 -16.30 -11.35 7.97
C ASN A 279 -16.61 -9.87 8.14
N LEU A 280 -16.70 -9.17 7.00
CA LEU A 280 -17.05 -7.76 6.97
C LEU A 280 -18.36 -7.59 6.22
N ASP A 281 -19.22 -6.73 6.76
CA ASP A 281 -20.29 -6.10 6.02
C ASP A 281 -19.74 -4.85 5.31
N PHE A 282 -20.47 -4.38 4.29
CA PHE A 282 -20.08 -3.21 3.54
C PHE A 282 -21.29 -2.35 3.21
N GLU A 283 -21.08 -1.04 3.26
CA GLU A 283 -22.06 -0.05 2.86
C GLU A 283 -21.44 0.92 1.86
N PHE A 284 -22.15 1.20 0.77
CA PHE A 284 -21.74 2.29 -0.12
C PHE A 284 -22.18 3.62 0.48
N VAL A 285 -21.21 4.45 0.86
CA VAL A 285 -21.46 5.77 1.39
C VAL A 285 -21.22 6.78 0.26
N PRO A 286 -22.27 7.46 -0.27
CA PRO A 286 -22.08 8.55 -1.22
C PRO A 286 -21.45 9.75 -0.50
N GLY A 287 -20.73 10.62 -1.23
CA GLY A 287 -20.17 11.83 -0.64
C GLY A 287 -18.80 11.68 0.02
N ILE A 288 -18.29 10.46 0.19
CA ILE A 288 -16.93 10.21 0.67
C ILE A 288 -16.02 9.72 -0.45
N GLY A 289 -14.70 9.76 -0.21
CA GLY A 289 -13.69 9.46 -1.22
C GLY A 289 -13.50 10.56 -2.25
N TYR A 290 -12.68 10.26 -3.25
CA TYR A 290 -12.25 11.23 -4.23
C TYR A 290 -13.42 11.87 -4.98
N ASN A 291 -13.44 13.20 -5.02
CA ASN A 291 -14.52 14.01 -5.63
C ASN A 291 -15.94 13.61 -5.16
N GLU A 292 -16.09 13.15 -3.92
CA GLU A 292 -17.38 12.71 -3.38
C GLU A 292 -18.01 11.55 -4.18
N GLY A 293 -17.19 10.82 -4.95
CA GLY A 293 -17.61 9.75 -5.87
C GLY A 293 -18.16 8.49 -5.18
N GLY A 294 -18.20 8.51 -3.84
CA GLY A 294 -18.68 7.47 -2.96
C GLY A 294 -17.71 6.30 -2.84
N MET A 295 -17.63 5.73 -1.64
CA MET A 295 -16.75 4.62 -1.31
C MET A 295 -17.51 3.55 -0.52
N TYR A 296 -16.99 2.32 -0.55
CA TYR A 296 -17.43 1.31 0.40
C TYR A 296 -16.73 1.52 1.73
N VAL A 297 -17.53 1.61 2.79
CA VAL A 297 -17.09 1.52 4.18
C VAL A 297 -17.39 0.11 4.65
N TYR A 298 -16.51 -0.43 5.48
CA TYR A 298 -16.62 -1.79 5.99
C TYR A 298 -16.75 -1.78 7.49
N THR A 299 -17.60 -2.66 7.99
CA THR A 299 -17.76 -2.93 9.42
C THR A 299 -17.61 -4.43 9.63
N LEU A 300 -17.29 -4.86 10.85
CA LEU A 300 -17.46 -6.28 11.17
C LEU A 300 -18.91 -6.68 10.92
N ALA A 301 -19.10 -7.87 10.36
CA ALA A 301 -20.44 -8.39 10.18
C ALA A 301 -21.12 -8.68 11.53
N ASP A 302 -22.44 -8.51 11.61
CA ASP A 302 -23.21 -8.79 12.83
C ASP A 302 -23.05 -10.24 13.32
N THR A 303 -22.81 -11.17 12.40
CA THR A 303 -22.50 -12.58 12.74
C THR A 303 -21.19 -12.74 13.52
N TYR A 304 -20.37 -11.68 13.60
CA TYR A 304 -19.14 -11.61 14.38
C TYR A 304 -19.35 -10.98 15.77
N HIS A 305 -20.43 -10.23 16.00
CA HIS A 305 -20.71 -9.54 17.26
C HIS A 305 -21.17 -10.51 18.36
N ALA A 306 -20.19 -11.10 19.06
CA ALA A 306 -20.08 -11.46 20.49
C ALA A 306 -21.24 -12.09 21.30
N GLY A 307 -22.45 -12.30 20.78
CA GLY A 307 -23.58 -12.86 21.53
C GLY A 307 -23.87 -14.33 21.26
N GLU A 308 -23.76 -14.78 20.01
CA GLU A 308 -24.14 -16.14 19.58
C GLU A 308 -22.94 -17.06 19.30
N THR A 309 -21.76 -16.48 19.07
CA THR A 309 -20.49 -17.22 18.89
C THR A 309 -19.78 -17.53 20.22
N TYR A 310 -20.26 -16.96 21.33
CA TYR A 310 -19.82 -17.30 22.69
C TYR A 310 -20.83 -18.26 23.33
N ASP A 311 -20.78 -19.53 22.95
CA ASP A 311 -21.34 -20.59 23.77
C ASP A 311 -20.18 -21.24 24.55
N ALA A 312 -20.10 -20.94 25.85
CA ALA A 312 -19.08 -21.50 26.73
C ALA A 312 -19.16 -23.04 26.84
N ASP A 313 -20.29 -23.64 26.45
CA ASP A 313 -20.56 -25.07 26.53
C ASP A 313 -20.49 -25.79 25.17
N ALA A 314 -20.56 -25.07 24.04
CA ALA A 314 -20.42 -25.68 22.72
C ALA A 314 -18.94 -25.69 22.28
N ASN A 315 -18.40 -26.90 22.10
CA ASN A 315 -17.14 -27.18 21.37
C ASN A 315 -17.20 -26.80 19.87
N ASN A 316 -18.03 -25.82 19.50
CA ASN A 316 -18.21 -25.34 18.14
C ASN A 316 -17.09 -24.36 17.82
N PHE A 317 -16.16 -24.78 16.97
CA PHE A 317 -15.30 -23.94 16.13
C PHE A 317 -14.77 -22.60 16.69
N HIS A 318 -14.47 -22.54 17.98
CA HIS A 318 -13.77 -21.43 18.58
C HIS A 318 -12.73 -22.02 19.53
N ALA A 319 -11.48 -21.58 19.38
CA ALA A 319 -10.34 -22.09 20.13
C ALA A 319 -10.68 -22.17 21.63
N GLY A 320 -10.87 -23.40 22.12
CA GLY A 320 -11.57 -23.67 23.36
C GLY A 320 -10.90 -23.14 24.62
N GLY A 321 -11.72 -22.57 25.50
CA GLY A 321 -11.84 -22.99 26.90
C GLY A 321 -10.86 -22.44 27.94
N ALA A 322 -9.60 -22.15 27.60
CA ALA A 322 -8.62 -21.65 28.57
C ALA A 322 -7.76 -20.49 28.08
N VAL A 323 -7.83 -20.21 26.78
CA VAL A 323 -7.03 -19.20 26.11
C VAL A 323 -7.95 -18.08 25.63
N ARG A 324 -8.67 -17.48 26.57
CA ARG A 324 -9.58 -16.32 26.37
C ARG A 324 -8.87 -15.07 25.84
N VAL A 325 -7.55 -15.14 25.59
CA VAL A 325 -6.65 -14.00 25.34
C VAL A 325 -5.81 -14.16 24.06
N GLN A 326 -5.73 -15.33 23.40
CA GLN A 326 -4.73 -15.56 22.31
C GLN A 326 -5.26 -15.76 20.89
N ARG A 327 -6.58 -15.78 20.67
CA ARG A 327 -7.08 -15.10 19.46
C ARG A 327 -7.43 -13.66 19.84
N SER A 328 -6.48 -13.02 20.52
CA SER A 328 -6.34 -11.58 20.53
C SER A 328 -6.45 -11.13 19.08
N ILE A 329 -7.37 -10.22 18.79
CA ILE A 329 -7.17 -8.91 18.17
C ILE A 329 -5.90 -8.64 17.35
N VAL A 330 -4.79 -9.36 17.47
CA VAL A 330 -3.51 -9.30 16.74
C VAL A 330 -3.62 -9.53 15.22
N ASP A 331 -4.78 -9.93 14.73
CA ASP A 331 -5.14 -9.61 13.34
C ASP A 331 -5.85 -8.26 13.29
N THR A 332 -5.23 -7.25 13.92
CA THR A 332 -5.80 -5.92 14.25
C THR A 332 -6.18 -5.13 13.00
N HIS A 333 -5.96 -5.68 11.81
CA HIS A 333 -6.40 -5.21 10.51
C HIS A 333 -7.89 -4.92 10.45
N PHE A 334 -8.68 -5.54 11.31
CA PHE A 334 -10.14 -5.44 11.26
C PHE A 334 -10.69 -4.76 12.49
N GLN A 335 -11.83 -4.09 12.30
CA GLN A 335 -12.61 -3.55 13.41
C GLN A 335 -12.91 -4.68 14.42
N GLY A 336 -13.08 -4.37 15.70
CA GLY A 336 -13.27 -5.37 16.75
C GLY A 336 -13.67 -4.78 18.09
N LEU A 337 -14.16 -5.63 19.00
CA LEU A 337 -14.46 -5.27 20.39
C LEU A 337 -13.45 -5.93 21.33
N LEU A 338 -12.82 -5.13 22.20
CA LEU A 338 -11.92 -5.59 23.25
C LEU A 338 -12.64 -5.52 24.61
N ASN A 339 -12.90 -6.65 25.24
CA ASN A 339 -13.60 -6.70 26.53
C ASN A 339 -12.76 -6.09 27.67
N LYS A 340 -13.35 -5.12 28.40
CA LYS A 340 -12.70 -4.40 29.51
C LYS A 340 -12.40 -5.26 30.72
N GLU A 341 -13.22 -6.28 31.01
CA GLU A 341 -13.06 -7.15 32.19
C GLU A 341 -11.76 -7.97 32.13
N ILE A 342 -11.22 -8.20 30.94
CA ILE A 342 -9.93 -8.85 30.73
C ILE A 342 -8.77 -7.99 31.27
N PHE A 343 -8.96 -6.66 31.34
CA PHE A 343 -7.95 -5.69 31.73
C PHE A 343 -8.24 -5.06 33.10
N THR A 344 -8.72 -5.85 34.05
CA THR A 344 -9.11 -5.37 35.41
C THR A 344 -7.99 -4.70 36.23
N ASN A 345 -6.72 -4.76 35.79
CA ASN A 345 -5.61 -3.98 36.37
C ASN A 345 -5.27 -2.68 35.59
N ALA A 346 -6.06 -2.30 34.59
CA ALA A 346 -5.77 -1.17 33.68
C ALA A 346 -6.05 0.22 34.24
N ALA A 347 -6.47 0.34 35.51
CA ALA A 347 -6.66 1.64 36.15
C ALA A 347 -5.38 2.52 36.16
N ASP A 348 -4.21 1.92 35.91
CA ASP A 348 -2.91 2.60 35.85
C ASP A 348 -2.40 2.90 34.42
N LEU A 349 -3.18 2.63 33.36
CA LEU A 349 -2.73 2.81 31.97
C LEU A 349 -3.47 3.98 31.27
N PRO A 350 -2.80 5.14 31.07
CA PRO A 350 -3.40 6.35 30.47
C PRO A 350 -3.93 6.17 29.04
N LEU A 351 -3.46 5.14 28.33
CA LEU A 351 -3.81 4.87 26.93
C LEU A 351 -5.28 4.49 26.73
N PHE A 352 -5.97 3.98 27.76
CA PHE A 352 -7.35 3.55 27.62
C PHE A 352 -8.37 4.70 27.48
N ALA A 353 -7.98 5.93 27.86
CA ALA A 353 -8.84 7.11 27.72
C ALA A 353 -9.06 7.55 26.25
N MET A 354 -8.30 6.97 25.30
CA MET A 354 -8.39 7.30 23.88
C MET A 354 -9.37 6.43 23.09
N TYR A 355 -9.87 5.34 23.68
CA TYR A 355 -10.76 4.42 22.97
C TYR A 355 -12.22 4.77 23.19
N GLU A 356 -12.99 4.78 22.11
CA GLU A 356 -14.45 4.81 22.21
C GLU A 356 -14.92 3.53 22.90
N GLU A 357 -15.66 3.72 23.98
CA GLU A 357 -16.37 2.64 24.64
C GLU A 357 -17.61 2.32 23.79
N ASP A 358 -17.98 1.04 23.71
CA ASP A 358 -19.27 0.69 23.14
C ASP A 358 -20.44 1.25 23.97
N GLU A 359 -21.67 1.17 23.45
CA GLU A 359 -22.85 1.74 24.10
C GLU A 359 -23.06 1.22 25.54
N ASP A 360 -22.61 -0.01 25.82
CA ASP A 360 -22.72 -0.65 27.13
C ASP A 360 -21.55 -0.35 28.08
N GLY A 361 -20.49 0.30 27.59
CA GLY A 361 -19.29 0.62 28.36
C GLY A 361 -18.52 -0.63 28.82
N LEU A 362 -18.72 -1.78 28.17
CA LEU A 362 -18.10 -3.06 28.54
C LEU A 362 -16.94 -3.43 27.61
N ASN A 363 -16.87 -2.82 26.43
CA ASN A 363 -15.83 -3.08 25.45
C ASN A 363 -15.20 -1.78 24.94
N TYR A 364 -13.94 -1.87 24.50
CA TYR A 364 -13.31 -0.84 23.67
C TYR A 364 -13.49 -1.18 22.19
N VAL A 365 -13.87 -0.20 21.38
CA VAL A 365 -13.96 -0.34 19.93
C VAL A 365 -12.57 -0.16 19.32
N VAL A 366 -12.05 -1.21 18.69
CA VAL A 366 -10.87 -1.14 17.83
C VAL A 366 -11.38 -0.93 16.41
N PRO A 367 -11.07 0.19 15.72
CA PRO A 367 -11.57 0.46 14.37
C PRO A 367 -10.91 -0.38 13.27
N GLY A 368 -9.78 -1.04 13.55
CA GLY A 368 -9.01 -1.83 12.59
C GLY A 368 -7.95 -1.01 11.84
N TYR A 369 -7.12 -1.68 11.01
CA TYR A 369 -6.34 -0.96 10.00
C TYR A 369 -7.29 -0.50 8.91
N ASN A 370 -6.95 0.63 8.30
CA ASN A 370 -7.63 1.13 7.12
C ASN A 370 -7.14 0.37 5.86
N ILE A 371 -7.28 -0.95 5.87
CA ILE A 371 -7.07 -1.77 4.67
C ILE A 371 -8.27 -1.55 3.77
N ASN A 372 -8.01 -1.41 2.48
CA ASN A 372 -9.04 -1.46 1.46
C ASN A 372 -9.32 -2.92 1.05
N PRO A 373 -10.40 -3.56 1.52
CA PRO A 373 -10.72 -4.96 1.20
C PRO A 373 -10.96 -5.20 -0.29
N ALA A 374 -11.30 -4.15 -1.05
CA ALA A 374 -11.49 -4.23 -2.49
C ALA A 374 -10.17 -4.22 -3.29
N SER A 375 -9.04 -3.87 -2.66
CA SER A 375 -7.75 -3.84 -3.34
C SER A 375 -7.25 -5.24 -3.65
N GLU A 376 -6.74 -5.48 -4.86
CA GLU A 376 -6.16 -6.77 -5.29
C GLU A 376 -5.05 -7.27 -4.35
N ASN A 377 -4.43 -6.34 -3.62
CA ASN A 377 -3.36 -6.59 -2.68
C ASN A 377 -3.69 -6.05 -1.27
N ALA A 378 -4.97 -6.11 -0.87
CA ALA A 378 -5.47 -5.67 0.43
C ALA A 378 -4.61 -6.17 1.60
N CYS A 379 -4.24 -7.45 1.59
CA CYS A 379 -3.43 -8.07 2.63
C CYS A 379 -1.94 -7.96 2.30
N THR A 380 -1.53 -8.13 1.03
CA THR A 380 -0.11 -8.03 0.66
C THR A 380 0.45 -6.61 0.62
N ALA A 381 -0.37 -5.58 0.82
CA ALA A 381 0.12 -4.24 1.09
C ALA A 381 0.86 -4.18 2.44
N CYS A 382 0.56 -5.10 3.36
CA CYS A 382 1.18 -5.15 4.68
C CYS A 382 1.91 -6.46 4.97
N HIS A 383 1.54 -7.57 4.33
CA HIS A 383 2.12 -8.90 4.62
C HIS A 383 2.81 -9.51 3.41
N ASP A 384 3.82 -10.34 3.64
CA ASP A 384 4.20 -11.36 2.64
C ASP A 384 3.58 -12.70 3.07
N PRO A 385 2.48 -13.15 2.42
CA PRO A 385 1.77 -14.37 2.80
C PRO A 385 2.61 -15.63 2.60
N HIS A 386 3.67 -15.54 1.79
CA HIS A 386 4.63 -16.62 1.65
C HIS A 386 5.51 -16.70 2.89
N SER A 387 6.03 -15.61 3.42
CA SER A 387 6.80 -15.64 4.68
C SER A 387 5.94 -15.95 5.91
N ALA A 388 4.62 -15.79 5.82
CA ALA A 388 3.71 -15.69 6.97
C ALA A 388 4.27 -14.75 8.06
N SER A 389 4.91 -13.66 7.62
CA SER A 389 5.49 -12.63 8.47
C SER A 389 4.45 -12.20 9.49
N LYS A 390 4.78 -12.35 10.78
CA LYS A 390 4.00 -11.76 11.85
C LYS A 390 4.63 -10.44 12.24
N PHE A 391 3.81 -9.46 12.51
CA PHE A 391 4.22 -8.36 13.35
C PHE A 391 4.44 -8.92 14.76
N GLY A 392 5.71 -9.21 15.09
CA GLY A 392 6.28 -9.66 16.37
C GLY A 392 5.45 -10.61 17.27
N GLU A 393 5.94 -11.82 17.52
CA GLU A 393 5.38 -12.72 18.56
C GLU A 393 5.52 -12.18 19.99
N ASN A 394 6.45 -11.25 20.19
CA ASN A 394 6.67 -10.59 21.48
C ASN A 394 5.61 -9.53 21.81
N PHE A 395 4.78 -9.11 20.83
CA PHE A 395 3.71 -8.12 21.03
C PHE A 395 2.63 -8.54 22.03
N LEU A 396 2.59 -9.82 22.42
CA LEU A 396 1.61 -10.34 23.36
C LEU A 396 2.19 -10.71 24.72
N THR A 397 3.52 -10.66 24.86
CA THR A 397 4.17 -11.03 26.12
C THR A 397 4.21 -9.89 27.12
N ASP A 398 4.01 -8.64 26.67
CA ASP A 398 3.90 -7.44 27.48
C ASP A 398 2.69 -6.60 27.03
N ALA A 399 1.94 -6.05 28.00
CA ALA A 399 0.77 -5.21 27.76
C ALA A 399 1.13 -4.00 26.89
N ASP A 400 2.29 -3.38 27.11
CA ASP A 400 2.76 -2.21 26.36
C ASP A 400 2.89 -2.50 24.86
N SER A 401 3.33 -3.72 24.53
CA SER A 401 3.49 -4.13 23.15
C SER A 401 2.12 -4.38 22.48
N PHE A 402 1.16 -4.98 23.17
CA PHE A 402 -0.20 -5.14 22.63
C PHE A 402 -0.84 -3.79 22.27
N PHE A 403 -0.68 -2.78 23.13
CA PHE A 403 -1.17 -1.42 22.83
C PHE A 403 -0.45 -0.78 21.66
N GLN A 404 0.85 -0.99 21.50
CA GLN A 404 1.56 -0.54 20.32
C GLN A 404 1.00 -1.19 19.05
N ALA A 405 0.70 -2.49 19.05
CA ALA A 405 0.10 -3.16 17.90
C ALA A 405 -1.30 -2.61 17.54
N VAL A 406 -2.12 -2.26 18.54
CA VAL A 406 -3.41 -1.59 18.33
C VAL A 406 -3.23 -0.15 17.85
N ALA A 407 -2.33 0.61 18.46
CA ALA A 407 -2.02 1.98 18.04
C ALA A 407 -1.44 2.03 16.62
N TYR A 408 -0.61 1.05 16.26
CA TYR A 408 -0.11 0.87 14.90
C TYR A 408 -1.23 0.56 13.91
N ALA A 409 -2.16 -0.30 14.31
CA ALA A 409 -3.33 -0.62 13.49
C ALA A 409 -4.19 0.60 13.19
N GLN A 410 -4.55 1.33 14.23
CA GLN A 410 -5.37 2.54 14.12
C GLN A 410 -4.63 3.64 13.36
N GLY A 411 -3.37 3.86 13.73
CA GLY A 411 -2.57 4.99 13.30
C GLY A 411 -2.11 4.93 11.84
N VAL A 412 -1.79 3.73 11.32
CA VAL A 412 -1.56 3.54 9.89
C VAL A 412 -2.81 3.93 9.12
N GLY A 413 -3.99 3.68 9.69
CA GLY A 413 -5.28 4.04 9.11
C GLY A 413 -5.65 5.53 9.14
N GLU A 414 -4.95 6.35 9.93
CA GLU A 414 -5.22 7.78 10.06
C GLU A 414 -4.38 8.64 9.12
N THR A 415 -3.17 8.18 8.77
CA THR A 415 -2.23 8.94 7.93
C THR A 415 -2.17 8.37 6.51
N HIS A 416 -1.25 7.44 6.25
CA HIS A 416 -0.88 6.96 4.91
C HIS A 416 -1.73 5.78 4.41
N GLY A 417 -2.42 5.09 5.31
CA GLY A 417 -3.28 3.95 5.00
C GLY A 417 -4.74 4.33 4.75
N ASN A 418 -5.15 5.60 4.90
CA ASN A 418 -6.57 5.94 4.83
C ASN A 418 -7.15 5.84 3.42
N TYR A 419 -7.63 4.66 3.02
CA TYR A 419 -8.14 4.42 1.66
C TYR A 419 -9.40 5.23 1.33
N ILE A 420 -10.11 5.73 2.34
CA ILE A 420 -11.30 6.57 2.18
C ILE A 420 -10.90 8.04 1.96
N SER A 421 -9.72 8.46 2.42
CA SER A 421 -9.25 9.82 2.22
C SER A 421 -9.10 10.18 0.75
N ASP A 422 -9.33 11.44 0.39
CA ASP A 422 -9.23 11.95 -0.99
C ASP A 422 -7.87 11.60 -1.65
N SER A 423 -6.80 11.61 -0.86
CA SER A 423 -5.45 11.27 -1.29
C SER A 423 -5.33 9.83 -1.83
N PHE A 424 -5.89 8.85 -1.12
CA PHE A 424 -5.67 7.42 -1.39
C PHE A 424 -6.91 6.70 -1.97
N SER A 425 -8.04 7.39 -2.09
CA SER A 425 -9.27 6.87 -2.72
C SER A 425 -9.31 7.01 -4.24
N ARG A 426 -8.22 7.49 -4.86
CA ARG A 426 -8.17 7.80 -6.29
C ARG A 426 -7.42 6.75 -7.09
N GLU A 427 -8.03 6.27 -8.17
CA GLU A 427 -7.30 5.66 -9.29
C GLU A 427 -6.60 6.79 -10.06
N GLN A 428 -5.36 7.10 -9.68
CA GLN A 428 -4.61 8.18 -10.31
C GLN A 428 -4.21 7.75 -11.73
N SER A 429 -4.69 8.44 -12.76
CA SER A 429 -4.27 8.18 -14.14
C SER A 429 -2.85 8.66 -14.47
N ALA A 430 -2.21 9.40 -13.56
CA ALA A 430 -0.90 10.00 -13.77
C ALA A 430 0.22 9.21 -13.07
N ASN A 431 1.11 8.62 -13.88
CA ASN A 431 2.27 7.84 -13.43
C ASN A 431 3.20 8.59 -12.46
N SER A 432 3.15 9.93 -12.46
CA SER A 432 3.99 10.77 -11.59
C SER A 432 3.59 10.70 -10.11
N CYS A 433 2.40 10.22 -9.78
CA CYS A 433 1.88 10.19 -8.40
C CYS A 433 1.85 8.75 -7.86
N THR A 434 1.78 7.79 -8.77
CA THR A 434 1.65 6.36 -8.52
C THR A 434 2.55 5.81 -7.42
N PRO A 435 3.86 6.12 -7.35
CA PRO A 435 4.71 5.54 -6.31
C PRO A 435 4.23 5.88 -4.90
N CYS A 436 3.69 7.08 -4.70
CA CYS A 436 3.27 7.56 -3.38
C CYS A 436 1.79 7.41 -3.09
N HIS A 437 1.03 6.87 -4.05
CA HIS A 437 -0.40 6.63 -3.92
C HIS A 437 -0.78 5.17 -4.21
N THR A 438 0.23 4.31 -4.39
CA THR A 438 0.04 2.87 -4.52
C THR A 438 1.10 2.10 -3.77
N GLY A 439 0.69 1.30 -2.78
CA GLY A 439 1.65 0.64 -1.89
C GLY A 439 2.65 -0.31 -2.58
N ARG A 440 2.36 -0.75 -3.82
CA ARG A 440 3.23 -1.68 -4.57
C ARG A 440 4.18 -1.02 -5.56
N GLN A 441 3.91 0.21 -5.99
CA GLN A 441 4.72 0.81 -7.06
C GLN A 441 5.95 1.53 -6.51
N LEU A 442 5.94 1.99 -5.24
CA LEU A 442 7.17 2.50 -4.63
C LEU A 442 8.28 1.44 -4.57
N PRO A 443 8.03 0.19 -4.13
CA PRO A 443 9.00 -0.90 -4.24
C PRO A 443 9.64 -1.03 -5.62
N ASN A 444 8.87 -0.87 -6.69
CA ASN A 444 9.40 -0.95 -8.05
C ASN A 444 10.39 0.19 -8.33
N VAL A 445 10.01 1.43 -7.99
CA VAL A 445 10.88 2.61 -8.15
C VAL A 445 12.15 2.50 -7.29
N VAL A 446 12.00 2.05 -6.04
CA VAL A 446 13.11 1.78 -5.12
C VAL A 446 14.11 0.80 -5.75
N ASN A 447 13.62 -0.21 -6.46
CA ASN A 447 14.43 -1.19 -7.18
C ASN A 447 14.86 -0.72 -8.59
N GLY A 448 14.73 0.56 -8.90
CA GLY A 448 15.28 1.19 -10.10
C GLY A 448 14.35 1.27 -11.31
N LEU A 449 13.05 0.94 -11.18
CA LEU A 449 12.10 1.24 -12.25
C LEU A 449 11.91 2.74 -12.41
N SER A 450 11.90 3.22 -13.65
CA SER A 450 11.50 4.60 -13.92
C SER A 450 10.00 4.74 -13.70
N ARG A 451 9.54 5.95 -13.36
CA ARG A 451 8.10 6.22 -13.23
C ARG A 451 7.34 6.01 -14.55
N ALA A 452 8.01 6.15 -15.69
CA ALA A 452 7.40 5.90 -17.00
C ALA A 452 7.07 4.41 -17.20
N ASP A 453 7.79 3.51 -16.52
CA ASP A 453 7.70 2.07 -16.70
C ASP A 453 6.71 1.38 -15.74
N LEU A 454 6.14 2.10 -14.77
CA LEU A 454 5.22 1.55 -13.75
C LEU A 454 3.86 1.06 -14.31
N GLY A 455 3.59 1.31 -15.58
CA GLY A 455 2.34 0.91 -16.24
C GLY A 455 1.11 1.67 -15.73
N SER A 456 -0.09 1.13 -16.01
CA SER A 456 -1.35 1.69 -15.54
C SER A 456 -1.56 1.42 -14.05
N VAL A 457 -1.95 2.46 -13.34
CA VAL A 457 -2.18 2.44 -11.89
C VAL A 457 -3.38 1.58 -11.55
N ARG A 458 -3.25 0.75 -10.51
CA ARG A 458 -4.37 0.08 -9.86
C ARG A 458 -4.55 0.65 -8.45
N TRP A 459 -5.80 0.70 -8.02
CA TRP A 459 -6.17 1.30 -6.75
C TRP A 459 -5.67 0.47 -5.55
N ASN A 460 -4.75 1.05 -4.77
CA ASN A 460 -4.27 0.45 -3.54
C ASN A 460 -3.71 1.53 -2.58
N PRO A 461 -4.19 1.68 -1.34
CA PRO A 461 -3.57 2.59 -0.38
C PRO A 461 -2.10 2.23 -0.09
N LEU A 462 -1.37 3.13 0.58
CA LEU A 462 -0.04 2.80 1.06
C LEU A 462 -0.16 1.79 2.21
N GLY A 463 0.58 0.69 2.11
CA GLY A 463 0.73 -0.29 3.20
C GLY A 463 2.17 -0.38 3.68
N CYS A 464 2.45 -1.28 4.63
CA CYS A 464 3.80 -1.48 5.17
C CYS A 464 4.84 -1.77 4.08
N VAL A 465 4.48 -2.54 3.04
CA VAL A 465 5.39 -2.88 1.93
C VAL A 465 5.86 -1.65 1.15
N THR A 466 5.15 -0.53 1.23
CA THR A 466 5.55 0.73 0.60
C THR A 466 6.86 1.21 1.22
N CYS A 467 6.91 1.25 2.54
CA CYS A 467 7.99 1.87 3.29
C CYS A 467 9.02 0.86 3.76
N HIS A 468 8.66 -0.42 3.91
CA HIS A 468 9.50 -1.45 4.53
C HIS A 468 9.73 -2.63 3.57
N PRO A 469 10.93 -3.23 3.57
CA PRO A 469 11.18 -4.51 2.95
C PRO A 469 10.57 -5.64 3.80
N MET A 470 9.30 -5.95 3.58
CA MET A 470 8.59 -6.99 4.35
C MET A 470 9.20 -8.40 4.22
N THR A 471 10.06 -8.58 3.22
CA THR A 471 10.77 -9.82 2.92
C THR A 471 11.95 -10.09 3.84
N GLU A 472 12.41 -9.08 4.58
CA GLU A 472 13.61 -9.13 5.46
C GLU A 472 13.24 -9.19 6.95
N ILE A 473 11.94 -9.26 7.27
CA ILE A 473 11.45 -9.35 8.65
C ILE A 473 11.53 -10.80 9.11
N GLU A 474 12.74 -11.27 9.35
CA GLU A 474 12.97 -12.58 9.97
C GLU A 474 12.92 -12.45 11.50
N GLY A 475 12.00 -13.17 12.14
CA GLY A 475 11.89 -13.27 13.59
C GLY A 475 10.96 -12.24 14.24
N PRO A 476 11.00 -12.10 15.58
CA PRO A 476 10.04 -11.27 16.34
C PRO A 476 10.33 -9.76 16.26
N ALA A 477 11.16 -9.31 15.30
CA ALA A 477 11.45 -7.90 15.09
C ALA A 477 10.15 -7.15 14.82
N THR A 478 9.99 -6.00 15.46
CA THR A 478 8.82 -5.15 15.21
C THR A 478 9.04 -4.39 13.90
N VAL A 479 7.97 -4.03 13.19
CA VAL A 479 8.06 -3.15 11.99
C VAL A 479 8.70 -1.80 12.34
N ALA A 480 8.66 -1.41 13.61
CA ALA A 480 9.34 -0.21 14.07
C ALA A 480 10.87 -0.34 13.98
N ASP A 481 11.39 -1.56 14.01
CA ASP A 481 12.83 -1.86 13.92
C ASP A 481 13.29 -2.08 12.47
N THR A 482 12.36 -2.28 11.52
CA THR A 482 12.73 -2.49 10.13
C THR A 482 13.17 -1.19 9.50
N ALA A 483 14.34 -1.23 8.86
CA ALA A 483 14.84 -0.08 8.13
C ALA A 483 13.84 0.28 7.02
N PRO A 484 13.55 1.58 6.82
CA PRO A 484 12.85 2.02 5.63
C PRO A 484 13.59 1.54 4.39
N ARG A 485 12.86 1.33 3.31
CA ARG A 485 13.44 1.02 2.01
C ARG A 485 14.46 2.08 1.60
N GLU A 486 15.59 1.60 1.11
CA GLU A 486 16.64 2.41 0.50
C GLU A 486 16.56 2.25 -1.01
N PHE A 487 16.59 3.38 -1.73
CA PHE A 487 16.65 3.41 -3.17
C PHE A 487 18.04 2.98 -3.64
N VAL A 488 18.12 2.52 -4.89
CA VAL A 488 19.40 2.25 -5.54
C VAL A 488 20.32 3.48 -5.50
N ALA A 489 21.62 3.27 -5.30
CA ALA A 489 22.60 4.33 -5.03
C ALA A 489 22.69 5.43 -6.11
N ASN A 490 22.26 5.14 -7.34
CA ASN A 490 22.25 6.09 -8.46
C ASN A 490 20.87 6.73 -8.71
N TYR A 491 19.92 6.57 -7.79
CA TYR A 491 18.62 7.22 -7.91
C TYR A 491 18.74 8.73 -7.65
N GLU A 492 18.31 9.55 -8.61
CA GLU A 492 18.35 11.00 -8.46
C GLU A 492 17.04 11.52 -7.86
N PHE A 493 17.11 12.05 -6.64
CA PHE A 493 15.95 12.70 -6.04
C PHE A 493 15.85 14.15 -6.49
N ALA A 494 15.36 14.35 -7.71
CA ALA A 494 15.10 15.69 -8.23
C ALA A 494 13.81 16.30 -7.65
N PHE A 495 13.90 17.54 -7.19
CA PHE A 495 12.77 18.46 -7.13
C PHE A 495 12.30 18.77 -8.57
N ASN A 496 11.07 19.25 -8.73
CA ASN A 496 10.59 19.63 -10.07
C ASN A 496 11.25 20.90 -10.62
N SER A 497 11.95 21.66 -9.78
CA SER A 497 12.84 22.75 -10.21
C SER A 497 14.04 22.25 -11.01
N GLY A 498 14.37 20.96 -10.92
CA GLY A 498 15.58 20.36 -11.47
C GLY A 498 16.69 20.18 -10.44
N GLU A 499 16.54 20.75 -9.24
CA GLU A 499 17.51 20.57 -8.14
C GLU A 499 17.52 19.12 -7.66
N VAL A 500 18.70 18.52 -7.57
CA VAL A 500 18.89 17.10 -7.24
C VAL A 500 19.45 16.96 -5.84
N VAL A 501 18.77 16.16 -5.01
CA VAL A 501 19.29 15.73 -3.72
C VAL A 501 19.87 14.31 -3.85
N PRO A 502 21.14 14.08 -3.49
CA PRO A 502 21.77 12.77 -3.58
C PRO A 502 21.22 11.80 -2.52
N VAL A 503 21.24 10.50 -2.83
CA VAL A 503 20.77 9.40 -1.95
C VAL A 503 21.44 9.47 -0.57
N GLU A 504 22.75 9.72 -0.56
CA GLU A 504 23.57 9.73 0.65
C GLU A 504 23.18 10.85 1.60
N GLU A 505 22.68 11.97 1.09
CA GLU A 505 22.23 13.11 1.88
C GLU A 505 20.88 12.84 2.56
N LEU A 506 20.05 11.99 1.95
CA LEU A 506 18.72 11.67 2.48
C LEU A 506 18.77 10.59 3.56
N GLY A 507 19.73 9.66 3.49
CA GLY A 507 19.84 8.56 4.45
C GLY A 507 18.51 7.81 4.57
N ARG A 508 17.93 7.74 5.77
CA ARG A 508 16.63 7.07 6.01
C ARG A 508 15.39 7.85 5.54
N ASN A 509 15.57 9.09 5.06
CA ASN A 509 14.48 9.95 4.61
C ASN A 509 14.12 9.76 3.14
N GLN A 510 14.76 8.84 2.42
CA GLN A 510 14.60 8.69 0.96
C GLN A 510 13.12 8.48 0.54
N VAL A 511 12.41 7.57 1.22
CA VAL A 511 10.97 7.33 0.97
C VAL A 511 10.15 8.58 1.26
N CYS A 512 10.37 9.21 2.40
CA CYS A 512 9.68 10.44 2.81
C CYS A 512 9.94 11.56 1.80
N PHE A 513 11.19 11.73 1.37
CA PHE A 513 11.60 12.75 0.42
C PHE A 513 10.92 12.53 -0.92
N GLU A 514 10.96 11.31 -1.45
CA GLU A 514 10.31 11.00 -2.72
C GLU A 514 8.83 11.40 -2.67
N CYS A 515 8.11 11.11 -1.59
CA CYS A 515 6.69 11.45 -1.47
C CYS A 515 6.38 12.90 -1.09
N HIS A 516 7.25 13.55 -0.32
CA HIS A 516 7.00 14.88 0.25
C HIS A 516 7.95 15.99 -0.25
N LYS A 517 8.74 15.76 -1.30
CA LYS A 517 9.58 16.79 -1.97
C LYS A 517 8.81 17.90 -2.65
N GLY A 518 7.50 17.75 -2.80
CA GLY A 518 6.70 18.61 -3.67
C GLY A 518 6.88 18.20 -5.13
N ARG A 519 5.77 18.09 -5.86
CA ARG A 519 5.75 17.52 -7.22
C ARG A 519 5.03 18.40 -8.23
N THR A 520 4.83 19.67 -7.90
CA THR A 520 4.36 20.70 -8.83
C THR A 520 5.59 21.48 -9.29
N PRO A 521 5.80 21.69 -10.60
CA PRO A 521 6.90 22.55 -11.06
C PRO A 521 6.89 23.86 -10.28
N GLY A 522 8.04 24.21 -9.69
CA GLY A 522 8.27 25.54 -9.17
C GLY A 522 7.91 26.53 -10.28
N VAL A 523 7.14 27.55 -9.92
CA VAL A 523 6.72 28.56 -10.86
C VAL A 523 7.94 29.40 -11.16
N ASP A 524 8.50 29.31 -12.38
CA ASP A 524 9.49 30.28 -12.83
C ASP A 524 8.79 31.63 -13.01
N VAL A 525 8.79 32.43 -11.94
CA VAL A 525 8.15 33.75 -11.85
C VAL A 525 8.73 34.75 -12.86
N SER A 526 9.94 34.50 -13.37
CA SER A 526 10.62 35.34 -14.37
C SER A 526 10.17 35.02 -15.80
N SER A 527 9.71 33.80 -16.06
CA SER A 527 9.21 33.35 -17.36
C SER A 527 7.74 33.68 -17.63
N LEU A 528 7.04 34.25 -16.65
CA LEU A 528 5.59 34.48 -16.74
C LEU A 528 5.29 35.71 -17.59
N PRO A 529 4.51 35.60 -18.67
CA PRO A 529 4.04 36.77 -19.40
C PRO A 529 3.14 37.63 -18.49
N GLU A 530 3.16 38.95 -18.66
CA GLU A 530 2.18 39.87 -18.07
C GLU A 530 0.77 39.48 -18.55
N GLY A 531 0.07 38.61 -17.81
CA GLY A 531 -1.17 37.98 -18.22
C GLY A 531 -1.80 37.14 -17.10
N PRO A 532 -3.05 36.66 -17.27
CA PRO A 532 -3.85 36.10 -16.19
C PRO A 532 -3.18 34.94 -15.43
N THR A 533 -3.40 34.99 -14.11
CA THR A 533 -2.69 34.44 -12.95
C THR A 533 -2.54 32.91 -12.82
N ASN A 534 -2.72 32.13 -13.90
CA ASN A 534 -2.64 30.66 -13.90
C ASN A 534 -1.29 30.07 -13.48
N HIS A 535 -0.32 30.93 -13.20
CA HIS A 535 1.07 30.59 -13.03
C HIS A 535 1.45 30.34 -11.58
N PHE A 536 0.79 30.91 -10.57
CA PHE A 536 1.08 30.64 -9.15
C PHE A 536 0.47 29.33 -8.64
N ASN A 537 0.35 28.37 -9.54
CA ASN A 537 -0.19 27.07 -9.24
C ASN A 537 0.87 26.22 -8.53
N ILE A 538 1.19 26.59 -7.29
CA ILE A 538 1.46 25.56 -6.28
C ILE A 538 0.11 24.95 -5.91
N SER A 539 -0.63 24.49 -6.92
CA SER A 539 -1.78 23.64 -6.72
C SER A 539 -1.20 22.27 -6.48
N TYR A 540 -1.33 21.84 -5.23
CA TYR A 540 -1.85 20.54 -4.90
C TYR A 540 -1.13 19.42 -5.63
N LEU A 541 -0.16 18.79 -4.99
CA LEU A 541 -0.07 17.36 -5.26
C LEU A 541 0.36 16.50 -4.09
N HIS A 542 1.05 17.04 -3.08
CA HIS A 542 1.32 16.25 -1.88
C HIS A 542 1.24 17.14 -0.65
N TYR A 543 0.31 16.78 0.26
CA TYR A 543 0.21 17.37 1.59
C TYR A 543 1.60 17.47 2.19
N SER A 544 1.93 18.68 2.64
CA SER A 544 3.21 18.99 3.24
C SER A 544 4.37 18.81 2.24
N PRO A 545 4.64 19.81 1.37
CA PRO A 545 5.93 19.91 0.67
C PRO A 545 7.03 20.27 1.67
N ILE A 546 7.08 19.52 2.77
CA ILE A 546 7.94 19.69 3.93
C ILE A 546 9.39 19.78 3.53
N PHE A 547 9.79 19.01 2.50
CA PHE A 547 11.14 19.07 1.98
C PHE A 547 11.38 20.30 1.13
N ALA A 548 10.40 20.83 0.40
CA ALA A 548 10.57 22.14 -0.24
C ALA A 548 10.77 23.24 0.81
N THR A 549 9.98 23.23 1.89
CA THR A 549 10.16 24.17 3.01
C THR A 549 11.51 23.95 3.72
N TYR A 550 11.87 22.70 4.01
CA TYR A 550 13.10 22.32 4.68
C TYR A 550 14.35 22.71 3.87
N TYR A 551 14.36 22.47 2.55
CA TYR A 551 15.44 22.89 1.64
C TYR A 551 15.36 24.39 1.31
N GLY A 552 14.24 25.04 1.60
CA GLY A 552 14.07 26.48 1.41
C GLY A 552 14.26 26.89 -0.05
N ASP A 553 15.05 27.93 -0.26
CA ASP A 553 15.41 28.44 -1.59
C ASP A 553 16.12 27.41 -2.47
N GLU A 554 16.96 26.54 -1.86
CA GLU A 554 17.67 25.47 -2.57
C GLU A 554 16.73 24.42 -3.18
N SER A 555 15.46 24.38 -2.76
CA SER A 555 14.49 23.51 -3.42
C SER A 555 14.13 24.00 -4.82
N GLY A 556 14.20 25.32 -5.08
CA GLY A 556 13.65 25.95 -6.28
C GLY A 556 12.14 25.73 -6.49
N MET A 557 11.44 25.16 -5.51
CA MET A 557 10.03 24.77 -5.62
C MET A 557 9.08 25.88 -5.17
N VAL A 558 9.54 26.71 -4.24
CA VAL A 558 8.77 27.84 -3.71
C VAL A 558 9.12 29.08 -4.52
N ALA A 559 8.11 29.71 -5.14
CA ALA A 559 8.30 31.01 -5.77
C ALA A 559 8.72 32.01 -4.69
N THR A 560 9.92 32.57 -4.82
CA THR A 560 10.45 33.61 -3.93
C THR A 560 10.10 34.99 -4.48
N TYR A 561 10.17 36.03 -3.65
CA TYR A 561 9.90 37.42 -4.08
C TYR A 561 11.12 38.07 -4.75
N GLU A 562 12.10 37.28 -5.19
CA GLU A 562 13.20 37.78 -6.00
C GLU A 562 12.66 38.37 -7.31
N GLY A 563 13.00 39.62 -7.59
CA GLY A 563 12.47 40.38 -8.73
C GLY A 563 11.13 41.09 -8.49
N ILE A 564 10.45 40.82 -7.36
CA ILE A 564 9.36 41.66 -6.84
C ILE A 564 9.93 42.65 -5.82
N LEU A 565 10.82 42.16 -4.95
CA LEU A 565 11.54 42.94 -3.96
C LEU A 565 13.04 42.94 -4.32
N GLU A 566 13.66 44.13 -4.36
CA GLU A 566 15.09 44.27 -4.66
C GLU A 566 15.97 43.80 -3.49
N GLY A 567 17.03 43.02 -3.79
CA GLY A 567 18.06 42.66 -2.82
C GLY A 567 17.66 41.61 -1.79
N VAL A 568 16.57 40.87 -2.01
CA VAL A 568 16.15 39.80 -1.09
C VAL A 568 16.81 38.48 -1.46
N THR A 569 17.50 37.87 -0.49
CA THR A 569 18.03 36.51 -0.60
C THR A 569 17.34 35.61 0.41
N TYR A 570 16.96 34.41 0.00
CA TYR A 570 16.23 33.49 0.85
C TYR A 570 17.15 32.46 1.51
N ARG A 571 16.71 31.93 2.65
CA ARG A 571 17.43 30.86 3.31
C ARG A 571 17.27 29.58 2.50
N GLY A 572 18.38 28.95 2.18
CA GLY A 572 18.44 27.59 1.68
C GLY A 572 18.11 26.54 2.74
N LYS A 573 18.79 25.41 2.69
CA LYS A 573 18.46 24.25 3.52
C LYS A 573 18.60 24.55 5.01
N SER A 574 17.60 24.11 5.79
CA SER A 574 17.61 24.19 7.24
C SER A 574 18.72 23.30 7.81
N THR A 575 19.80 23.94 8.27
CA THR A 575 20.92 23.26 8.97
C THR A 575 20.53 22.67 10.32
N THR A 576 19.36 23.05 10.83
CA THR A 576 18.84 22.63 12.13
C THR A 576 18.61 21.13 12.24
N HIS A 577 18.42 20.42 11.10
CA HIS A 577 18.22 18.97 11.07
C HIS A 577 19.37 18.21 10.41
N SER A 578 20.23 18.88 9.62
CA SER A 578 21.33 18.28 8.86
C SER A 578 22.70 18.35 9.52
N ALA A 579 22.78 18.64 10.82
CA ALA A 579 24.06 18.80 11.49
C ALA A 579 24.90 17.51 11.44
N ASN A 580 25.84 17.52 10.49
CA ASN A 580 27.00 16.66 10.41
C ASN A 580 27.74 16.70 11.77
N PRO A 581 27.94 15.57 12.46
CA PRO A 581 28.53 15.53 13.80
C PRO A 581 29.96 16.08 13.87
N ALA A 582 30.62 16.34 12.73
CA ALA A 582 32.06 16.61 12.70
C ALA A 582 32.50 18.06 12.93
N ASN A 583 31.67 19.09 12.69
CA ASN A 583 32.20 20.47 12.49
C ASN A 583 31.57 21.62 13.29
N ASP A 584 30.65 21.38 14.24
CA ASP A 584 30.13 22.47 15.08
C ASP A 584 30.98 22.69 16.36
N VAL A 585 32.19 23.20 16.15
CA VAL A 585 33.12 23.66 17.19
C VAL A 585 32.76 25.08 17.62
N GLY A 586 31.65 25.24 18.35
CA GLY A 586 31.31 26.58 18.83
C GLY A 586 30.09 26.75 19.73
N GLY A 587 29.45 25.69 20.24
CA GLY A 587 28.21 25.90 20.99
C GLY A 587 27.53 24.69 21.60
N GLY A 588 28.28 23.61 21.90
CA GLY A 588 27.95 22.71 23.00
C GLY A 588 26.60 22.00 22.98
N PHE A 589 26.25 21.30 21.90
CA PHE A 589 25.32 20.15 21.97
C PHE A 589 25.66 19.14 20.86
N THR A 590 26.70 18.35 21.06
CA THR A 590 26.98 17.15 20.26
C THR A 590 26.03 16.03 20.67
N TYR A 591 24.96 15.82 19.91
CA TYR A 591 24.08 14.67 20.07
C TYR A 591 24.66 13.49 19.28
N GLY A 592 25.00 12.40 19.96
CA GLY A 592 25.74 11.24 19.44
C GLY A 592 25.00 10.35 18.45
N VAL A 593 24.12 10.90 17.61
CA VAL A 593 23.60 10.21 16.43
C VAL A 593 24.47 10.64 15.27
N GLU A 594 25.42 9.79 14.86
CA GLU A 594 26.13 9.97 13.60
C GLU A 594 25.09 9.94 12.46
N GLY A 595 24.64 11.10 11.96
CA GLY A 595 23.70 11.16 10.82
C GLY A 595 22.72 12.34 10.74
N GLY A 596 22.59 13.19 11.77
CA GLY A 596 21.55 14.23 11.80
C GLY A 596 20.14 13.67 12.09
N ALA A 597 19.18 14.56 12.36
CA ALA A 597 17.81 14.15 12.67
C ALA A 597 17.06 13.76 11.40
N THR A 598 16.56 12.53 11.35
CA THR A 598 15.71 12.02 10.27
C THR A 598 14.24 12.38 10.54
N CYS A 599 13.42 12.44 9.50
CA CYS A 599 11.97 12.61 9.63
C CYS A 599 11.37 11.53 10.55
N LEU A 600 11.93 10.31 10.54
CA LEU A 600 11.50 9.18 11.37
C LEU A 600 11.91 9.29 12.84
N ASP A 601 12.84 10.19 13.16
CA ASP A 601 13.17 10.51 14.54
C ASP A 601 12.09 11.39 15.18
N CYS A 602 11.42 12.23 14.37
CA CYS A 602 10.37 13.14 14.83
C CYS A 602 8.95 12.59 14.61
N HIS A 603 8.71 11.94 13.46
CA HIS A 603 7.41 11.44 13.03
C HIS A 603 7.32 9.93 13.18
N ASP A 604 6.27 9.45 13.84
CA ASP A 604 5.87 8.08 13.67
C ASP A 604 4.96 8.00 12.44
N VAL A 605 5.40 7.31 11.39
CA VAL A 605 4.59 7.17 10.16
C VAL A 605 3.42 6.21 10.35
N HIS A 606 3.43 5.45 11.45
CA HIS A 606 2.43 4.46 11.76
C HIS A 606 1.39 4.97 12.76
N THR A 607 1.51 6.20 13.25
CA THR A 607 0.51 6.85 14.11
C THR A 607 0.24 8.28 13.63
N ASN A 608 -0.87 8.87 14.08
CA ASN A 608 -1.08 10.32 13.94
C ASN A 608 -0.21 11.14 14.90
N SER A 609 0.54 10.47 15.78
CA SER A 609 1.28 11.11 16.86
C SER A 609 2.74 11.33 16.47
N ILE A 610 3.23 12.51 16.87
CA ILE A 610 4.67 12.75 16.97
C ILE A 610 5.22 11.73 17.98
N ARG A 611 6.45 11.21 17.77
CA ARG A 611 7.08 10.23 18.70
C ARG A 611 7.41 10.87 20.05
N GLU A 612 6.41 11.20 20.86
CA GLU A 612 6.59 11.75 22.21
C GLU A 612 7.18 10.71 23.18
N SER A 613 7.03 9.42 22.88
CA SER A 613 7.35 8.31 23.78
C SER A 613 8.66 7.58 23.48
N ASN A 614 9.40 7.89 22.41
CA ASN A 614 10.61 7.14 22.08
C ASN A 614 11.67 7.31 23.18
N PRO A 615 11.99 6.25 23.97
CA PRO A 615 12.91 6.37 25.09
C PRO A 615 14.36 6.64 24.66
N ASN A 616 14.71 6.41 23.39
CA ASN A 616 16.03 6.76 22.83
C ASN A 616 16.19 8.27 22.58
N ILE A 617 15.10 9.02 22.59
CA ILE A 617 15.07 10.49 22.51
C ILE A 617 15.27 11.13 23.91
N ARG A 618 15.43 10.33 24.98
CA ARG A 618 15.62 10.81 26.36
C ARG A 618 16.94 11.54 26.64
N ASN A 619 17.83 11.67 25.66
CA ASN A 619 19.11 12.35 25.84
C ASN A 619 19.15 13.80 25.32
N GLY A 620 18.02 14.51 25.20
CA GLY A 620 18.00 15.99 25.27
C GLY A 620 17.31 16.78 24.14
N ILE A 621 16.83 16.14 23.08
CA ILE A 621 15.92 16.77 22.10
C ILE A 621 14.63 15.97 22.11
N THR A 622 13.67 16.26 22.98
CA THR A 622 12.34 15.67 22.83
C THR A 622 11.62 16.35 21.67
N CYS A 623 10.66 15.70 21.03
CA CYS A 623 9.81 16.38 20.06
C CYS A 623 9.09 17.58 20.73
N VAL A 624 8.93 17.59 22.05
CA VAL A 624 8.50 18.73 22.88
C VAL A 624 9.47 19.91 22.76
N THR A 625 10.76 19.66 22.57
CA THR A 625 11.76 20.71 22.31
C THR A 625 11.61 21.35 20.94
N CYS A 626 10.80 20.80 20.01
CA CYS A 626 10.48 21.37 18.69
C CYS A 626 8.98 21.67 18.45
N HIS A 627 8.07 20.99 19.17
CA HIS A 627 6.62 21.04 19.03
C HIS A 627 5.88 21.25 20.35
N GLY A 628 6.60 21.21 21.47
CA GLY A 628 6.05 21.37 22.79
C GLY A 628 5.85 22.81 23.17
N GLU A 629 5.22 23.01 24.32
CA GLU A 629 4.87 24.33 24.79
C GLU A 629 6.07 25.15 25.35
N ASP A 630 7.32 24.84 25.04
CA ASP A 630 8.43 25.63 25.56
C ASP A 630 8.47 27.04 24.94
N TRP A 631 8.95 28.02 25.74
CA TRP A 631 8.78 29.46 25.48
C TRP A 631 9.29 29.90 24.10
N ASN A 632 10.46 29.43 23.68
CA ASN A 632 11.09 29.83 22.41
C ASN A 632 10.32 29.34 21.18
N GLN A 633 9.46 28.34 21.32
CA GLN A 633 8.73 27.74 20.20
C GLN A 633 7.27 28.09 20.18
N ARG A 634 6.66 28.32 21.34
CA ARG A 634 5.45 29.15 21.40
C ARG A 634 5.70 30.50 20.74
N ALA A 635 6.89 31.08 20.93
CA ALA A 635 7.30 32.27 20.21
C ALA A 635 7.45 32.01 18.70
N ALA A 636 8.24 31.04 18.25
CA ALA A 636 8.44 30.80 16.82
C ALA A 636 7.15 30.42 16.06
N LYS A 637 6.36 29.47 16.59
CA LYS A 637 5.04 29.13 16.06
C LYS A 637 4.10 30.32 16.12
N GLY A 638 4.03 31.01 17.26
CA GLY A 638 3.18 32.19 17.45
C GLY A 638 3.54 33.32 16.49
N ASN A 639 4.82 33.50 16.18
CA ASN A 639 5.32 34.49 15.22
C ASN A 639 4.90 34.17 13.79
N VAL A 640 5.11 32.92 13.35
CA VAL A 640 4.68 32.48 12.01
C VAL A 640 3.15 32.49 11.89
N THR A 641 2.43 32.07 12.94
CA THR A 641 0.96 32.16 12.98
C THR A 641 0.48 33.60 12.93
N ALA A 642 1.06 34.52 13.71
CA ALA A 642 0.68 35.93 13.69
C ALA A 642 0.93 36.59 12.33
N LEU A 643 2.03 36.23 11.66
CA LEU A 643 2.30 36.67 10.30
C LEU A 643 1.34 36.07 9.27
N ALA A 644 0.99 34.79 9.41
CA ALA A 644 0.02 34.15 8.54
C ALA A 644 -1.38 34.76 8.70
N ASP A 645 -1.78 35.10 9.92
CA ASP A 645 -3.03 35.79 10.20
C ASP A 645 -3.00 37.23 9.64
N LEU A 646 -1.92 37.98 9.87
CA LEU A 646 -1.73 39.31 9.29
C LEU A 646 -1.75 39.28 7.76
N LEU A 647 -1.12 38.29 7.13
CA LEU A 647 -1.16 38.13 5.68
C LEU A 647 -2.59 37.92 5.17
N ILE A 648 -3.44 37.17 5.89
CA ILE A 648 -4.86 37.03 5.53
C ILE A 648 -5.60 38.35 5.64
N ASP A 649 -5.32 39.15 6.67
CA ASP A 649 -5.90 40.47 6.83
C ASP A 649 -5.54 41.37 5.63
N VAL A 650 -4.26 41.40 5.25
CA VAL A 650 -3.77 42.20 4.11
C VAL A 650 -4.35 41.69 2.78
N VAL A 651 -4.42 40.38 2.57
CA VAL A 651 -5.06 39.78 1.39
C VAL A 651 -6.55 40.16 1.31
N TYR A 652 -7.25 40.12 2.44
CA TYR A 652 -8.67 40.51 2.50
C TYR A 652 -8.86 41.99 2.15
N ASP A 653 -8.05 42.87 2.74
CA ASP A 653 -8.11 44.31 2.46
C ASP A 653 -7.81 44.62 0.99
N GLU A 654 -6.80 43.97 0.40
CA GLU A 654 -6.44 44.13 -1.01
C GLU A 654 -7.56 43.63 -1.94
N LEU A 655 -8.21 42.52 -1.60
CA LEU A 655 -9.38 42.04 -2.33
C LEU A 655 -10.53 43.06 -2.27
N MET A 656 -10.82 43.61 -1.09
CA MET A 656 -11.89 44.61 -0.93
C MET A 656 -11.59 45.91 -1.66
N ALA A 657 -10.33 46.36 -1.66
CA ALA A 657 -9.87 47.49 -2.46
C ALA A 657 -10.07 47.22 -3.96
N THR A 658 -9.73 46.01 -4.41
CA THR A 658 -9.94 45.57 -5.79
C THR A 658 -11.42 45.57 -6.18
N VAL A 659 -12.32 45.07 -5.33
CA VAL A 659 -13.77 45.08 -5.60
C VAL A 659 -14.26 46.51 -5.85
N ASN A 660 -13.84 47.46 -5.01
CA ASN A 660 -14.23 48.86 -5.13
C ASN A 660 -13.70 49.53 -6.41
N ALA A 661 -12.62 49.02 -6.99
CA ALA A 661 -12.04 49.54 -8.24
C ALA A 661 -12.75 49.00 -9.51
N GLY A 662 -13.60 47.98 -9.39
CA GLY A 662 -14.36 47.36 -10.48
C GLY A 662 -13.51 46.38 -11.32
N PHE A 663 -13.82 45.08 -11.27
CA PHE A 663 -12.94 44.04 -11.82
C PHE A 663 -13.61 42.87 -12.58
N ASN A 664 -12.73 42.06 -13.18
CA ASN A 664 -12.88 41.01 -14.18
C ASN A 664 -13.94 39.93 -13.90
N ALA A 665 -14.61 39.46 -14.97
CA ALA A 665 -15.79 38.57 -14.95
C ALA A 665 -15.57 37.18 -14.29
N ASN A 666 -14.32 36.74 -14.11
CA ASN A 666 -14.02 35.37 -13.65
C ASN A 666 -14.01 35.21 -12.12
N LEU A 667 -13.86 36.29 -11.34
CA LEU A 667 -13.93 36.26 -9.87
C LEU A 667 -15.18 36.96 -9.31
N THR A 668 -16.02 37.53 -10.20
CA THR A 668 -17.16 38.36 -9.83
C THR A 668 -18.08 37.69 -8.82
N ALA A 669 -18.42 36.41 -8.98
CA ALA A 669 -19.30 35.73 -8.02
C ALA A 669 -18.70 35.60 -6.61
N PHE A 670 -17.40 35.32 -6.49
CA PHE A 670 -16.72 35.24 -5.18
C PHE A 670 -16.56 36.63 -4.57
N LEU A 671 -16.12 37.61 -5.37
CA LEU A 671 -15.95 38.99 -4.93
C LEU A 671 -17.27 39.65 -4.55
N ASP A 672 -18.35 39.39 -5.28
CA ASP A 672 -19.69 39.87 -4.95
C ASP A 672 -20.18 39.26 -3.64
N ALA A 673 -19.94 37.96 -3.43
CA ALA A 673 -20.27 37.29 -2.18
C ALA A 673 -19.43 37.84 -1.02
N LEU A 674 -18.14 38.06 -1.23
CA LEU A 674 -17.22 38.64 -0.24
C LEU A 674 -17.61 40.08 0.11
N HIS A 675 -18.03 40.87 -0.88
CA HIS A 675 -18.46 42.26 -0.70
C HIS A 675 -19.84 42.38 -0.05
N ALA A 676 -20.73 41.42 -0.31
CA ALA A 676 -22.02 41.34 0.36
C ALA A 676 -21.91 40.91 1.82
N GLU A 677 -20.79 40.27 2.20
CA GLU A 677 -20.52 39.89 3.57
C GLU A 677 -20.03 41.10 4.38
N LEU A 678 -20.85 41.51 5.34
CA LEU A 678 -20.56 42.68 6.20
C LEU A 678 -19.75 42.31 7.44
N ASP A 679 -19.68 41.02 7.77
CA ASP A 679 -18.86 40.51 8.86
C ASP A 679 -17.45 40.18 8.38
N GLU A 680 -16.47 40.94 8.87
CA GLU A 680 -15.06 40.79 8.50
C GLU A 680 -14.51 39.39 8.81
N VAL A 681 -14.96 38.76 9.91
CA VAL A 681 -14.51 37.41 10.29
C VAL A 681 -15.01 36.39 9.27
N VAL A 682 -16.29 36.48 8.91
CA VAL A 682 -16.89 35.61 7.88
C VAL A 682 -16.20 35.83 6.53
N GLY A 683 -15.94 37.09 6.15
CA GLY A 683 -15.22 37.42 4.92
C GLY A 683 -13.80 36.83 4.88
N LYS A 684 -13.05 36.92 5.96
CA LYS A 684 -11.72 36.28 6.08
C LYS A 684 -11.80 34.76 5.99
N ASP A 685 -12.83 34.16 6.57
CA ASP A 685 -13.04 32.71 6.47
C ASP A 685 -13.43 32.28 5.06
N MET A 686 -14.15 33.12 4.30
CA MET A 686 -14.39 32.91 2.87
C MET A 686 -13.10 32.97 2.06
N VAL A 687 -12.21 33.94 2.34
CA VAL A 687 -10.88 34.03 1.71
C VAL A 687 -10.04 32.80 2.03
N LYS A 688 -9.95 32.40 3.31
CA LYS A 688 -9.25 31.16 3.71
C LYS A 688 -9.82 29.94 2.99
N SER A 689 -11.14 29.83 2.89
CA SER A 689 -11.80 28.74 2.19
C SER A 689 -11.44 28.73 0.70
N ARG A 690 -11.44 29.89 0.06
CA ARG A 690 -11.02 30.06 -1.34
C ARG A 690 -9.55 29.68 -1.56
N ILE A 691 -8.66 30.05 -0.66
CA ILE A 691 -7.23 29.70 -0.72
C ILE A 691 -7.03 28.17 -0.53
N LYS A 692 -7.83 27.55 0.34
CA LYS A 692 -7.79 26.09 0.57
C LYS A 692 -8.26 25.30 -0.64
N GLU A 693 -9.04 25.89 -1.55
CA GLU A 693 -9.48 25.21 -2.77
C GLU A 693 -8.30 24.66 -3.59
N ARG A 694 -8.56 23.57 -4.31
CA ARG A 694 -7.55 22.80 -5.03
C ARG A 694 -6.82 23.66 -6.08
N THR A 695 -7.56 24.45 -6.84
CA THR A 695 -7.02 25.28 -7.93
C THR A 695 -7.00 26.75 -7.50
N ILE A 696 -5.89 27.19 -6.90
CA ILE A 696 -5.62 28.61 -6.65
C ILE A 696 -5.33 29.35 -7.97
N ALA A 697 -4.83 28.66 -9.01
CA ALA A 697 -4.34 29.27 -10.26
C ALA A 697 -5.26 30.28 -10.93
N GLY A 698 -6.57 30.11 -10.81
CA GLY A 698 -7.50 30.91 -11.60
C GLY A 698 -8.05 32.08 -10.82
N GLY A 699 -7.69 33.30 -11.24
CA GLY A 699 -8.56 34.45 -11.04
C GLY A 699 -8.22 35.40 -9.91
N TRP A 700 -7.03 35.32 -9.30
CA TRP A 700 -6.55 36.39 -8.42
C TRP A 700 -6.30 37.67 -9.23
N PRO A 701 -6.71 38.85 -8.71
CA PRO A 701 -6.61 40.13 -9.41
C PRO A 701 -5.21 40.54 -9.88
N THR A 702 -4.17 40.26 -9.08
CA THR A 702 -2.79 40.67 -9.34
C THR A 702 -1.80 39.52 -9.14
N ARG A 703 -0.58 39.70 -9.66
CA ARG A 703 0.53 38.75 -9.51
C ARG A 703 0.93 38.63 -8.04
N GLU A 704 1.06 39.76 -7.38
CA GLU A 704 1.47 39.92 -5.99
C GLU A 704 0.47 39.22 -5.06
N LEU A 705 -0.83 39.42 -5.30
CA LEU A 705 -1.90 38.77 -4.54
C LEU A 705 -1.90 37.25 -4.75
N ALA A 706 -1.74 36.78 -5.99
CA ALA A 706 -1.61 35.36 -6.28
C ALA A 706 -0.39 34.71 -5.58
N HIS A 707 0.71 35.44 -5.49
CA HIS A 707 1.92 34.99 -4.79
C HIS A 707 1.71 34.96 -3.27
N ALA A 708 1.16 36.03 -2.69
CA ALA A 708 0.84 36.14 -1.28
C ALA A 708 -0.09 35.01 -0.79
N VAL A 709 -1.19 34.75 -1.50
CA VAL A 709 -2.10 33.64 -1.12
C VAL A 709 -1.44 32.27 -1.24
N THR A 710 -0.50 32.12 -2.18
CA THR A 710 0.28 30.90 -2.36
C THR A 710 1.25 30.68 -1.20
N THR A 711 1.94 31.74 -0.75
CA THR A 711 2.76 31.73 0.45
C THR A 711 1.94 31.28 1.67
N TRP A 712 0.75 31.85 1.87
CA TRP A 712 -0.12 31.41 2.96
C TRP A 712 -0.52 29.94 2.84
N LYS A 713 -0.92 29.49 1.65
CA LYS A 713 -1.32 28.10 1.42
C LYS A 713 -0.18 27.12 1.76
N VAL A 714 1.02 27.35 1.23
CA VAL A 714 2.16 26.44 1.40
C VAL A 714 2.60 26.38 2.86
N PHE A 715 2.91 27.53 3.47
CA PHE A 715 3.58 27.57 4.76
C PHE A 715 2.64 27.53 5.97
N TYR A 716 1.34 27.76 5.78
CA TYR A 716 0.39 27.71 6.89
C TYR A 716 -0.62 26.56 6.79
N TYR A 717 -1.12 26.29 5.58
CA TYR A 717 -2.17 25.30 5.39
C TYR A 717 -1.62 23.91 5.04
N GLU A 718 -0.74 23.80 4.03
CA GLU A 718 -0.19 22.54 3.54
C GLU A 718 0.96 22.01 4.41
N ASP A 719 1.87 22.89 4.84
CA ASP A 719 2.88 22.61 5.86
C ASP A 719 2.60 23.42 7.14
N ARG A 720 1.66 22.93 7.95
CA ARG A 720 1.30 23.55 9.25
C ARG A 720 2.46 23.64 10.24
N ALA A 721 3.53 22.90 9.98
CA ALA A 721 4.74 22.86 10.80
C ALA A 721 5.94 23.48 10.08
N SER A 722 5.71 24.32 9.07
CA SER A 722 6.79 25.02 8.34
C SER A 722 7.75 25.78 9.23
N TRP A 723 7.24 26.32 10.34
CA TRP A 723 8.02 26.98 11.38
C TRP A 723 9.01 26.02 12.07
N ALA A 724 8.70 24.73 12.18
CA ALA A 724 9.61 23.72 12.70
C ALA A 724 10.62 23.30 11.62
N HIS A 725 10.18 23.11 10.37
CA HIS A 725 11.02 22.60 9.29
C HIS A 725 12.06 23.64 8.81
N ASN A 726 11.64 24.89 8.59
CA ASN A 726 12.51 26.00 8.23
C ASN A 726 11.91 27.37 8.60
N ARG A 727 11.80 27.67 9.91
CA ARG A 727 11.21 28.94 10.39
C ARG A 727 11.71 30.19 9.69
N ASN A 728 13.01 30.31 9.45
CA ASN A 728 13.56 31.56 8.90
C ASN A 728 13.08 31.77 7.47
N PHE A 729 13.02 30.69 6.68
CA PHE A 729 12.48 30.75 5.34
C PHE A 729 10.97 31.03 5.37
N ALA A 730 10.19 30.30 6.15
CA ALA A 730 8.75 30.53 6.28
C ALA A 730 8.42 31.96 6.74
N TYR A 731 9.13 32.45 7.76
CA TYR A 731 8.99 33.81 8.27
C TYR A 731 9.28 34.88 7.20
N GLN A 732 10.42 34.76 6.51
CA GLN A 732 10.80 35.70 5.44
C GLN A 732 9.76 35.69 4.32
N MET A 733 9.27 34.51 3.94
CA MET A 733 8.22 34.37 2.92
C MET A 733 6.93 35.11 3.32
N PHE A 734 6.44 34.96 4.55
CA PHE A 734 5.26 35.69 5.02
C PHE A 734 5.48 37.21 5.06
N ARG A 735 6.64 37.64 5.55
CA ARG A 735 6.99 39.06 5.60
C ARG A 735 7.00 39.68 4.20
N ASP A 736 7.69 39.05 3.26
CA ASP A 736 7.79 39.54 1.88
C ASP A 736 6.45 39.47 1.16
N ALA A 737 5.59 38.49 1.48
CA ALA A 737 4.22 38.46 0.99
C ALA A 737 3.42 39.70 1.41
N ILE A 738 3.52 40.11 2.67
CA ILE A 738 2.88 41.32 3.20
C ILE A 738 3.47 42.56 2.53
N GLU A 739 4.80 42.68 2.47
CA GLU A 739 5.50 43.81 1.84
C GLU A 739 5.15 43.92 0.34
N SER A 740 5.00 42.80 -0.37
CA SER A 740 4.63 42.78 -1.80
C SER A 740 3.24 43.33 -2.08
N LEU A 741 2.36 43.36 -1.07
CA LEU A 741 1.03 43.97 -1.14
C LEU A 741 1.02 45.43 -0.68
N GLY A 742 2.20 46.05 -0.55
CA GLY A 742 2.34 47.47 -0.21
C GLY A 742 2.17 47.79 1.29
N VAL A 743 2.12 46.78 2.16
CA VAL A 743 2.05 46.96 3.60
C VAL A 743 3.45 46.87 4.19
N GLU A 744 3.95 47.97 4.73
CA GLU A 744 5.22 47.98 5.46
C GLU A 744 5.06 47.19 6.76
N TYR A 745 5.80 46.08 6.87
CA TYR A 745 5.84 45.28 8.09
C TYR A 745 7.01 45.71 8.98
N GLN A 746 6.71 46.12 10.21
CA GLN A 746 7.72 46.35 11.25
C GLN A 746 7.64 45.24 12.29
N ASP A 747 8.78 44.60 12.56
CA ASP A 747 8.87 43.54 13.56
C ASP A 747 8.37 44.06 14.93
N PRO A 748 7.50 43.32 15.65
CA PRO A 748 6.99 43.78 16.92
C PRO A 748 8.12 43.99 17.95
N PRO A 749 8.02 44.98 18.85
CA PRO A 749 9.02 45.20 19.89
C PRO A 749 9.22 43.94 20.75
N GLY A 750 10.47 43.45 20.83
CA GLY A 750 10.79 42.20 21.53
C GLY A 750 10.75 40.94 20.64
N PHE A 751 10.43 41.10 19.35
CA PHE A 751 10.67 40.10 18.33
C PHE A 751 12.19 39.92 18.15
N ASN A 752 12.76 39.04 18.97
CA ASN A 752 14.15 38.67 18.88
C ASN A 752 14.19 37.31 18.18
N LEU A 753 14.67 37.26 16.93
CA LEU A 753 14.96 36.00 16.25
C LEU A 753 15.95 35.12 17.06
N GLY A 754 16.60 35.68 18.09
CA GLY A 754 17.35 34.99 19.12
C GLY A 754 18.72 34.59 18.60
N SER A 755 19.80 35.26 19.03
CA SER A 755 21.20 34.91 18.73
C SER A 755 21.64 34.82 17.24
N PHE A 756 20.78 35.13 16.25
CA PHE A 756 21.17 35.23 14.83
C PHE A 756 21.81 36.57 14.45
N SER A 757 22.48 37.23 15.40
CA SER A 757 23.20 38.50 15.16
C SER A 757 24.38 38.36 14.19
N SER A 758 24.69 37.16 13.71
CA SER A 758 25.64 36.96 12.60
C SER A 758 25.00 37.15 11.22
N TRP A 759 23.68 37.35 11.14
CA TRP A 759 22.94 37.54 9.88
C TRP A 759 22.27 38.90 9.76
N THR A 760 22.51 39.82 10.69
CA THR A 760 22.16 41.25 10.55
C THR A 760 23.02 41.99 9.51
N SER A 761 23.76 41.27 8.65
CA SER A 761 24.46 41.83 7.49
C SER A 761 23.90 41.31 6.15
N LEU A 762 22.66 40.83 6.11
CA LEU A 762 21.91 40.97 4.86
C LEU A 762 21.71 42.46 4.64
N ASP A 763 22.64 43.06 3.92
CA ASP A 763 22.61 44.42 3.40
C ASP A 763 21.36 44.61 2.52
N ARG A 764 20.17 44.73 3.12
CA ARG A 764 19.20 45.67 2.56
C ARG A 764 19.84 47.04 2.85
N PRO A 765 20.31 47.80 1.86
CA PRO A 765 20.75 49.16 2.11
C PRO A 765 19.62 49.86 2.86
N GLU A 766 19.93 50.51 3.98
CA GLU A 766 18.92 51.21 4.76
C GLU A 766 18.05 52.08 3.84
N PRO A 767 16.73 52.11 4.05
CA PRO A 767 15.85 52.94 3.23
C PRO A 767 16.39 54.37 3.25
N ILE A 768 16.74 54.89 2.07
CA ILE A 768 17.14 56.27 1.92
C ILE A 768 15.90 57.10 2.27
N ASN A 769 15.88 57.66 3.48
CA ASN A 769 14.86 58.58 3.99
C ASN A 769 14.53 59.71 3.00
#